data_AF-A0A078KXN6-F1
#
_entry.id   AF-A0A078KXN6-F1
#
_cell.length_a   1.000
_cell.length_b   1.000
_cell.length_c   1.000
_cell.angle_alpha   90.00
_cell.angle_beta   90.00
_cell.angle_gamma   90.00
#
_symmetry.space_group_name_H-M   'P 1'
#
loop_
_entity.id
_entity.type
_entity.pdbx_description
1 polymer ?
#
loop_
_entity_poly.entity_id
_entity_poly.type
_entity_poly.pdbx_seq_one_letter_code
_entity_poly.pdbx_strand_id
1 'polypeptide(L)'
;MKKCTSLLATSSLLLSSFNPVFADNSNEIKDLVRFLTSQELLISSKNSQLVPLSYYIGNPDDIAKYFGDYICSADDSCSVVDSLYSNPYAILGRGLPPNKGSAQEILQAQAQIERTDMKYGADIYDAATWQIALAIAAKNGYLDQNTAHALIANQSQSITNSQNRATDKSFKYGYTTAITDPKVAFSFRMIATNFQNKDPFYQSKFQDYVSWDYDPELLAKNDPEHHSADYFKYVNTWSDWKPITGENAWAQLLGPLQAEALLNNGKVAADSSALDNAIRSLYAFSAMQAGIGAFYYAPGGSQGNQGSIPQGEISVENNFSVLGGLQTLRQILKNTDQTPEVTKALTDIDVMLNGGTTVNGYETIGLLSFLYNGAFDYQRGIFHTHGTAATPSSTNDWVPDSSEVSGSMAVDINTWGTSALGVENIDKWFGQGTALKIWKNVRNKGGYFNNGQLWGVGYTLNNNGGSQPEKIMSTEWTAGAINTLFSLIDYYDKQGDDTSELKADLASMQEGIRHLRNDQYLSANFDGATPKEYFVTLPESAGQAYLYASKRAAIPFGWNANTLPSTTSNAWVLMNEFKFNPFQYLGKLTGEEYPTPKKVDITGGNKPPQGNALPKAVTVNFNAGDLQKITNLSLSYNLDGSQNWIGAATIDKREGTANLPKGTKAIAIAYNNGGWASACQLRPATKICKDDDCNSVRTIKAHWSADGKEDCDLE
;
A
#
# COMPACT_ATOMS: atom_id res chain seq x y z
N MET A 1 19.31 27.42 -80.85
CA MET A 1 19.39 25.96 -80.60
C MET A 1 20.32 25.71 -79.42
N LYS A 2 19.77 25.44 -78.23
CA LYS A 2 20.53 25.14 -77.00
C LYS A 2 20.69 23.62 -76.88
N LYS A 3 21.92 23.16 -76.63
CA LYS A 3 22.24 21.74 -76.39
C LYS A 3 21.93 21.39 -74.93
N CYS A 4 21.14 20.32 -74.74
CA CYS A 4 20.83 19.70 -73.46
C CYS A 4 21.96 18.77 -73.00
N THR A 5 22.23 18.81 -71.71
CA THR A 5 23.18 17.95 -70.99
C THR A 5 22.37 16.90 -70.21
N SER A 6 22.70 15.62 -70.38
CA SER A 6 22.04 14.50 -69.70
C SER A 6 22.47 14.37 -68.24
N LEU A 7 21.48 14.20 -67.34
CA LEU A 7 21.67 13.75 -65.96
C LEU A 7 21.82 12.23 -65.91
N LEU A 8 22.82 11.75 -65.16
CA LEU A 8 22.94 10.38 -64.66
C LEU A 8 22.50 10.38 -63.20
N ALA A 9 21.50 9.57 -62.88
CA ALA A 9 21.00 9.35 -61.53
C ALA A 9 21.75 8.17 -60.88
N THR A 10 22.45 8.44 -59.78
CA THR A 10 22.97 7.43 -58.86
C THR A 10 21.95 7.17 -57.75
N SER A 11 21.37 5.97 -57.76
CA SER A 11 20.54 5.45 -56.66
C SER A 11 21.42 4.98 -55.52
N SER A 12 21.37 5.69 -54.39
CA SER A 12 21.96 5.26 -53.13
C SER A 12 20.94 4.39 -52.37
N LEU A 13 21.19 3.08 -52.29
CA LEU A 13 20.52 2.20 -51.34
C LEU A 13 21.00 2.54 -49.92
N LEU A 14 20.11 3.12 -49.12
CA LEU A 14 20.26 3.21 -47.66
C LEU A 14 19.90 1.85 -47.06
N LEU A 15 20.91 1.05 -46.74
CA LEU A 15 20.77 -0.06 -45.79
C LEU A 15 20.65 0.55 -44.39
N SER A 16 19.43 0.61 -43.87
CA SER A 16 19.18 0.90 -42.46
C SER A 16 19.78 -0.22 -41.62
N SER A 17 20.82 0.11 -40.86
CA SER A 17 21.35 -0.72 -39.79
C SER A 17 20.25 -0.92 -38.73
N PHE A 18 19.60 -2.07 -38.76
CA PHE A 18 18.76 -2.54 -37.65
C PHE A 18 19.64 -2.69 -36.41
N ASN A 19 19.42 -1.84 -35.40
CA ASN A 19 19.99 -2.02 -34.07
C ASN A 19 19.28 -3.22 -33.41
N PRO A 20 19.98 -4.33 -33.11
CA PRO A 20 19.35 -5.53 -32.54
C PRO A 20 18.76 -5.31 -31.13
N VAL A 21 19.20 -4.27 -30.40
CA VAL A 21 18.69 -3.91 -29.07
C VAL A 21 17.23 -3.45 -29.07
N PHE A 22 16.72 -2.87 -30.17
CA PHE A 22 15.32 -2.44 -30.26
C PHE A 22 14.35 -3.57 -30.63
N ALA A 23 14.85 -4.66 -31.24
CA ALA A 23 14.00 -5.79 -31.63
C ALA A 23 13.62 -6.65 -30.41
N ASP A 24 14.51 -6.77 -29.43
CA ASP A 24 14.33 -7.61 -28.24
C ASP A 24 13.26 -7.03 -27.28
N ASN A 25 13.32 -5.72 -26.98
CA ASN A 25 12.32 -5.05 -26.13
C ASN A 25 10.91 -5.04 -26.77
N SER A 26 10.80 -5.06 -28.10
CA SER A 26 9.50 -5.04 -28.77
C SER A 26 8.70 -6.32 -28.56
N ASN A 27 9.37 -7.48 -28.47
CA ASN A 27 8.69 -8.75 -28.19
C ASN A 27 8.25 -8.83 -26.73
N GLU A 28 9.12 -8.40 -25.81
CA GLU A 28 8.79 -8.31 -24.39
C GLU A 28 7.56 -7.42 -24.16
N ILE A 29 7.53 -6.21 -24.71
CA ILE A 29 6.36 -5.32 -24.60
C ILE A 29 5.08 -6.02 -25.10
N LYS A 30 5.14 -6.73 -26.24
CA LYS A 30 3.97 -7.45 -26.77
C LYS A 30 3.52 -8.57 -25.84
N ASP A 31 4.43 -9.29 -25.23
CA ASP A 31 4.10 -10.37 -24.30
C ASP A 31 3.49 -9.83 -23.01
N LEU A 32 4.01 -8.72 -22.47
CA LEU A 32 3.42 -8.03 -21.33
C LEU A 32 2.01 -7.52 -21.64
N VAL A 33 1.82 -6.88 -22.79
CA VAL A 33 0.49 -6.39 -23.23
C VAL A 33 -0.47 -7.56 -23.45
N ARG A 34 0.01 -8.69 -23.99
CA ARG A 34 -0.80 -9.90 -24.14
C ARG A 34 -1.25 -10.42 -22.78
N PHE A 35 -0.37 -10.48 -21.79
CA PHE A 35 -0.73 -10.88 -20.43
C PHE A 35 -1.76 -9.93 -19.82
N LEU A 36 -1.52 -8.62 -19.88
CA LEU A 36 -2.40 -7.60 -19.30
C LEU A 36 -3.80 -7.53 -19.94
N THR A 37 -3.99 -8.12 -21.13
CA THR A 37 -5.26 -8.15 -21.86
C THR A 37 -5.83 -9.56 -22.04
N SER A 38 -5.17 -10.56 -21.44
CA SER A 38 -5.52 -11.98 -21.56
C SER A 38 -6.83 -12.32 -20.83
N GLN A 39 -7.53 -13.36 -21.30
CA GLN A 39 -8.74 -13.84 -20.62
C GLN A 39 -8.41 -14.48 -19.26
N GLU A 40 -7.16 -14.88 -19.07
CA GLU A 40 -6.62 -15.46 -17.85
C GLU A 40 -6.48 -14.41 -16.73
N LEU A 41 -6.24 -13.15 -17.08
CA LEU A 41 -6.10 -12.04 -16.13
C LEU A 41 -7.36 -11.17 -15.99
N LEU A 42 -8.27 -11.24 -16.96
CA LEU A 42 -9.51 -10.47 -16.95
C LEU A 42 -10.67 -11.30 -16.40
N ILE A 43 -11.50 -10.67 -15.57
CA ILE A 43 -12.71 -11.26 -15.01
C ILE A 43 -13.92 -10.36 -15.26
N SER A 44 -15.12 -10.96 -15.33
CA SER A 44 -16.36 -10.19 -15.46
C SER A 44 -16.75 -9.57 -14.11
N SER A 45 -16.90 -8.24 -14.09
CA SER A 45 -17.53 -7.51 -12.99
C SER A 45 -19.02 -7.85 -12.87
N LYS A 46 -19.69 -7.36 -11.82
CA LYS A 46 -21.15 -7.49 -11.63
C LYS A 46 -21.97 -7.03 -12.85
N ASN A 47 -21.46 -6.04 -13.58
CA ASN A 47 -22.12 -5.50 -14.77
C ASN A 47 -21.68 -6.21 -16.06
N SER A 48 -21.08 -7.40 -15.96
CA SER A 48 -20.53 -8.18 -17.08
C SER A 48 -19.43 -7.46 -17.87
N GLN A 49 -18.72 -6.53 -17.23
CA GLN A 49 -17.61 -5.81 -17.86
C GLN A 49 -16.28 -6.48 -17.51
N LEU A 50 -15.37 -6.57 -18.47
CA LEU A 50 -14.04 -7.12 -18.22
C LEU A 50 -13.19 -6.12 -17.42
N VAL A 51 -12.71 -6.57 -16.26
CA VAL A 51 -11.83 -5.84 -15.33
C VAL A 51 -10.64 -6.73 -14.98
N PRO A 52 -9.46 -6.17 -14.63
CA PRO A 52 -8.30 -6.96 -14.26
C PRO A 52 -8.49 -7.66 -12.91
N LEU A 53 -7.79 -8.78 -12.73
CA LEU A 53 -7.41 -9.34 -11.43
C LEU A 53 -6.05 -8.77 -11.01
N SER A 54 -5.72 -8.81 -9.72
CA SER A 54 -4.36 -8.49 -9.26
C SER A 54 -3.33 -9.55 -9.66
N TYR A 55 -3.75 -10.82 -9.73
CA TYR A 55 -2.87 -11.96 -9.97
C TYR A 55 -3.49 -12.97 -10.93
N TYR A 56 -2.62 -13.66 -11.67
CA TYR A 56 -2.96 -14.94 -12.29
C TYR A 56 -2.57 -16.08 -11.34
N ILE A 57 -3.54 -16.91 -10.96
CA ILE A 57 -3.33 -18.01 -10.01
C ILE A 57 -3.55 -19.42 -10.60
N GLY A 58 -3.72 -19.52 -11.92
CA GLY A 58 -3.88 -20.80 -12.61
C GLY A 58 -5.29 -21.38 -12.57
N ASN A 59 -5.37 -22.65 -12.97
CA ASN A 59 -6.58 -23.46 -12.93
C ASN A 59 -6.80 -24.06 -11.50
N PRO A 60 -7.91 -24.77 -11.24
CA PRO A 60 -8.16 -25.36 -9.91
C PRO A 60 -7.05 -26.28 -9.39
N ASP A 61 -6.34 -27.02 -10.26
CA ASP A 61 -5.22 -27.86 -9.84
C ASP A 61 -3.99 -27.03 -9.44
N ASP A 62 -3.73 -25.92 -10.14
CA ASP A 62 -2.66 -24.99 -9.80
C ASP A 62 -2.93 -24.30 -8.46
N ILE A 63 -4.19 -23.90 -8.21
CA ILE A 63 -4.64 -23.34 -6.93
C ILE A 63 -4.43 -24.36 -5.80
N ALA A 64 -4.84 -25.62 -6.01
CA ALA A 64 -4.64 -26.68 -5.03
C ALA A 64 -3.15 -26.95 -4.75
N LYS A 65 -2.28 -26.89 -5.75
CA LYS A 65 -0.84 -27.06 -5.54
C LYS A 65 -0.23 -25.87 -4.81
N TYR A 66 -0.49 -24.65 -5.29
CA TYR A 66 0.15 -23.45 -4.76
C TYR A 66 -0.39 -23.07 -3.38
N PHE A 67 -1.70 -22.88 -3.24
CA PHE A 67 -2.28 -22.52 -1.94
C PHE A 67 -2.41 -23.72 -1.02
N GLY A 68 -2.77 -24.89 -1.57
CA GLY A 68 -3.00 -26.10 -0.79
C GLY A 68 -1.71 -26.79 -0.32
N ASP A 69 -0.97 -27.35 -1.26
CA ASP A 69 0.22 -28.15 -0.94
C ASP A 69 1.40 -27.30 -0.46
N TYR A 70 1.62 -26.12 -1.04
CA TYR A 70 2.81 -25.30 -0.75
C TYR A 70 2.60 -24.31 0.40
N ILE A 71 1.53 -23.52 0.37
CA ILE A 71 1.30 -22.48 1.39
C ILE A 71 0.66 -23.10 2.64
N CYS A 72 -0.54 -23.68 2.51
CA CYS A 72 -1.33 -23.95 3.69
C CYS A 72 -0.91 -25.23 4.44
N SER A 73 -0.40 -26.23 3.73
CA SER A 73 0.03 -27.49 4.36
C SER A 73 1.24 -27.32 5.29
N ALA A 74 2.10 -26.33 5.03
CA ALA A 74 3.27 -26.05 5.85
C ALA A 74 2.89 -25.56 7.26
N ASP A 75 1.82 -24.77 7.35
CA ASP A 75 1.38 -24.10 8.59
C ASP A 75 0.04 -24.65 9.14
N ASP A 76 -0.45 -25.78 8.62
CA ASP A 76 -1.78 -26.36 8.93
C ASP A 76 -2.95 -25.35 8.79
N SER A 77 -2.82 -24.46 7.80
CA SER A 77 -3.77 -23.37 7.56
C SER A 77 -4.83 -23.70 6.49
N CYS A 78 -4.85 -24.95 5.99
CA CYS A 78 -5.81 -25.41 4.99
C CYS A 78 -7.22 -25.60 5.57
N SER A 79 -7.28 -26.07 6.82
CA SER A 79 -8.53 -26.39 7.52
C SER A 79 -9.23 -25.12 7.98
N VAL A 80 -10.37 -24.77 7.40
CA VAL A 80 -11.12 -23.57 7.76
C VAL A 80 -12.51 -23.94 8.24
N VAL A 81 -12.95 -23.29 9.32
CA VAL A 81 -14.37 -23.31 9.72
C VAL A 81 -14.96 -21.94 9.47
N ASP A 82 -15.84 -21.85 8.48
CA ASP A 82 -16.56 -20.63 8.15
C ASP A 82 -17.62 -20.35 9.22
N SER A 83 -17.64 -19.10 9.68
CA SER A 83 -18.55 -18.58 10.68
C SER A 83 -19.33 -17.38 10.17
N LEU A 84 -20.53 -17.20 10.72
CA LEU A 84 -21.37 -16.03 10.44
C LEU A 84 -21.01 -14.86 11.36
N TYR A 85 -20.67 -13.73 10.75
CA TYR A 85 -20.51 -12.43 11.40
C TYR A 85 -21.76 -11.61 11.12
N SER A 86 -22.28 -10.88 12.11
CA SER A 86 -23.60 -10.21 12.01
C SER A 86 -23.53 -8.68 11.94
N ASN A 87 -22.36 -8.09 12.15
CA ASN A 87 -22.19 -6.63 12.09
C ASN A 87 -20.72 -6.25 11.76
N PRO A 88 -20.38 -6.07 10.47
CA PRO A 88 -21.22 -6.28 9.29
C PRO A 88 -21.52 -7.78 9.05
N TYR A 89 -22.52 -8.06 8.21
CA TYR A 89 -22.77 -9.43 7.74
C TYR A 89 -21.55 -9.93 6.95
N ALA A 90 -20.99 -11.07 7.34
CA ALA A 90 -19.92 -11.73 6.60
C ALA A 90 -19.94 -13.26 6.88
N ILE A 91 -19.47 -14.04 5.90
CA ILE A 91 -19.14 -15.45 6.06
C ILE A 91 -17.63 -15.56 5.85
N LEU A 92 -16.89 -15.78 6.92
CA LEU A 92 -15.42 -15.84 6.89
C LEU A 92 -14.94 -16.93 7.83
N GLY A 93 -13.71 -17.39 7.66
CA GLY A 93 -13.04 -18.24 8.64
C GLY A 93 -13.16 -17.70 10.06
N ARG A 94 -13.38 -18.61 11.02
CA ARG A 94 -13.50 -18.29 12.44
C ARG A 94 -12.22 -17.62 12.96
N GLY A 95 -12.41 -16.77 13.97
CA GLY A 95 -11.31 -16.23 14.78
C GLY A 95 -10.88 -14.82 14.40
N LEU A 96 -11.50 -14.24 13.37
CA LEU A 96 -11.33 -12.84 13.01
C LEU A 96 -12.16 -11.94 13.95
N PRO A 97 -11.69 -10.72 14.25
CA PRO A 97 -12.48 -9.75 15.01
C PRO A 97 -13.87 -9.51 14.40
N PRO A 98 -14.94 -9.34 15.21
CA PRO A 98 -14.97 -9.26 16.68
C PRO A 98 -14.91 -10.62 17.40
N ASN A 99 -14.97 -11.73 16.68
CA ASN A 99 -14.89 -13.05 17.30
C ASN A 99 -13.44 -13.31 17.75
N LYS A 100 -13.26 -13.92 18.93
CA LYS A 100 -11.93 -14.32 19.39
C LYS A 100 -11.61 -15.71 18.83
N GLY A 101 -10.45 -15.83 18.18
CA GLY A 101 -9.89 -17.11 17.75
C GLY A 101 -8.54 -17.41 18.40
N SER A 102 -8.14 -18.66 18.31
CA SER A 102 -6.75 -19.08 18.49
C SER A 102 -5.85 -18.51 17.38
N ALA A 103 -4.54 -18.50 17.60
CA ALA A 103 -3.58 -18.10 16.57
C ALA A 103 -3.73 -18.95 15.28
N GLN A 104 -4.04 -20.24 15.44
CA GLN A 104 -4.25 -21.15 14.31
C GLN A 104 -5.51 -20.78 13.52
N GLU A 105 -6.63 -20.52 14.19
CA GLU A 105 -7.87 -20.09 13.53
C GLU A 105 -7.69 -18.78 12.75
N ILE A 106 -6.93 -17.82 13.31
CA ILE A 106 -6.59 -16.59 12.60
C ILE A 106 -5.75 -16.88 11.35
N LEU A 107 -4.73 -17.73 11.44
CA LEU A 107 -3.91 -18.11 10.28
C LEU A 107 -4.74 -18.80 9.19
N GLN A 108 -5.62 -19.72 9.58
CA GLN A 108 -6.56 -20.41 8.69
C GLN A 108 -7.50 -19.43 7.98
N ALA A 109 -8.09 -18.50 8.73
CA ALA A 109 -8.97 -17.47 8.17
C ALA A 109 -8.23 -16.50 7.23
N GLN A 110 -7.00 -16.09 7.57
CA GLN A 110 -6.18 -15.23 6.71
C GLN A 110 -5.75 -15.95 5.42
N ALA A 111 -5.41 -17.24 5.50
CA ALA A 111 -5.10 -18.05 4.32
C ALA A 111 -6.32 -18.21 3.39
N GLN A 112 -7.54 -18.21 3.94
CA GLN A 112 -8.79 -18.17 3.15
C GLN A 112 -9.01 -16.84 2.46
N ILE A 113 -8.88 -15.76 3.21
CA ILE A 113 -9.00 -14.40 2.68
C ILE A 113 -8.02 -14.21 1.53
N GLU A 114 -6.75 -14.57 1.73
CA GLU A 114 -5.73 -14.40 0.70
C GLU A 114 -6.07 -15.14 -0.60
N ARG A 115 -6.40 -16.44 -0.54
CA ARG A 115 -6.70 -17.20 -1.76
C ARG A 115 -7.96 -16.67 -2.47
N THR A 116 -8.97 -16.24 -1.72
CA THR A 116 -10.19 -15.64 -2.28
C THR A 116 -9.87 -14.32 -2.96
N ASP A 117 -9.17 -13.42 -2.27
CA ASP A 117 -8.82 -12.10 -2.77
C ASP A 117 -7.96 -12.20 -4.03
N MET A 118 -7.00 -13.12 -4.07
CA MET A 118 -6.16 -13.35 -5.25
C MET A 118 -6.92 -13.99 -6.43
N LYS A 119 -7.99 -14.75 -6.16
CA LYS A 119 -8.79 -15.40 -7.23
C LYS A 119 -9.82 -14.47 -7.85
N TYR A 120 -10.46 -13.62 -7.04
CA TYR A 120 -11.66 -12.88 -7.44
C TYR A 120 -11.51 -11.35 -7.38
N GLY A 121 -10.37 -10.88 -6.89
CA GLY A 121 -10.11 -9.48 -6.58
C GLY A 121 -9.11 -8.77 -7.46
N ALA A 122 -9.24 -7.46 -7.49
CA ALA A 122 -8.15 -6.56 -7.80
C ALA A 122 -8.02 -5.47 -6.75
N ASP A 123 -6.79 -5.23 -6.33
CA ASP A 123 -6.41 -3.99 -5.64
C ASP A 123 -6.65 -2.82 -6.60
N ILE A 124 -7.30 -1.76 -6.13
CA ILE A 124 -7.58 -0.57 -6.95
C ILE A 124 -6.30 0.15 -7.37
N TYR A 125 -5.20 -0.02 -6.64
CA TYR A 125 -3.88 0.44 -7.04
C TYR A 125 -3.34 -0.37 -8.24
N ASP A 126 -3.40 -1.71 -8.17
CA ASP A 126 -2.98 -2.57 -9.27
C ASP A 126 -3.77 -2.27 -10.55
N ALA A 127 -5.08 -2.06 -10.41
CA ALA A 127 -5.92 -1.70 -11.54
C ALA A 127 -5.65 -0.29 -12.08
N ALA A 128 -5.23 0.66 -11.23
CA ALA A 128 -4.83 1.99 -11.66
C ALA A 128 -3.51 1.97 -12.46
N THR A 129 -2.51 1.21 -12.01
CA THR A 129 -1.27 1.03 -12.77
C THR A 129 -1.54 0.33 -14.11
N TRP A 130 -2.45 -0.65 -14.13
CA TRP A 130 -2.93 -1.31 -15.34
C TRP A 130 -3.55 -0.34 -16.34
N GLN A 131 -4.41 0.59 -15.91
CA GLN A 131 -5.00 1.61 -16.79
C GLN A 131 -3.91 2.45 -17.50
N ILE A 132 -2.88 2.86 -16.77
CA ILE A 132 -1.73 3.60 -17.31
C ILE A 132 -0.99 2.75 -18.33
N ALA A 133 -0.66 1.50 -17.97
CA ALA A 133 0.05 0.56 -18.81
C ALA A 133 -0.67 0.32 -20.15
N LEU A 134 -2.00 0.09 -20.13
CA LEU A 134 -2.80 -0.08 -21.33
C LEU A 134 -2.80 1.19 -22.21
N ALA A 135 -2.93 2.37 -21.60
CA ALA A 135 -2.90 3.63 -22.34
C ALA A 135 -1.54 3.89 -23.00
N ILE A 136 -0.44 3.58 -22.31
CA ILE A 136 0.92 3.64 -22.88
C ILE A 136 1.06 2.64 -24.04
N ALA A 137 0.62 1.40 -23.86
CA ALA A 137 0.67 0.39 -24.92
C ALA A 137 -0.10 0.85 -26.17
N ALA A 138 -1.30 1.39 -25.99
CA ALA A 138 -2.15 1.87 -27.08
C ALA A 138 -1.56 3.09 -27.80
N LYS A 139 -1.06 4.07 -27.03
CA LYS A 139 -0.37 5.24 -27.57
C LYS A 139 0.84 4.88 -28.44
N ASN A 140 1.52 3.78 -28.10
CA ASN A 140 2.71 3.30 -28.81
C ASN A 140 2.42 2.18 -29.84
N GLY A 141 1.15 1.87 -30.12
CA GLY A 141 0.77 0.91 -31.16
C GLY A 141 0.96 -0.57 -30.79
N TYR A 142 1.14 -0.88 -29.50
CA TYR A 142 1.20 -2.26 -29.00
C TYR A 142 -0.16 -2.82 -28.60
N LEU A 143 -1.17 -1.96 -28.45
CA LEU A 143 -2.56 -2.32 -28.15
C LEU A 143 -3.49 -1.52 -29.06
N ASP A 144 -4.58 -2.14 -29.51
CA ASP A 144 -5.64 -1.42 -30.23
C ASP A 144 -6.28 -0.35 -29.33
N GLN A 145 -6.46 0.86 -29.87
CA GLN A 145 -6.96 2.00 -29.09
C GLN A 145 -8.39 1.76 -28.57
N ASN A 146 -9.27 1.14 -29.37
CA ASN A 146 -10.65 0.88 -28.94
C ASN A 146 -10.68 -0.14 -27.80
N THR A 147 -9.84 -1.17 -27.89
CA THR A 147 -9.66 -2.17 -26.84
C THR A 147 -9.18 -1.53 -25.55
N ALA A 148 -8.15 -0.67 -25.62
CA ALA A 148 -7.66 0.07 -24.46
C ALA A 148 -8.74 0.96 -23.84
N HIS A 149 -9.44 1.76 -24.65
CA HIS A 149 -10.54 2.61 -24.20
C HIS A 149 -11.63 1.81 -23.49
N ALA A 150 -12.07 0.68 -24.06
CA ALA A 150 -13.11 -0.15 -23.47
C ALA A 150 -12.68 -0.73 -22.11
N LEU A 151 -11.48 -1.29 -22.03
CA LEU A 151 -10.93 -1.87 -20.81
C LEU A 151 -10.72 -0.84 -19.69
N ILE A 152 -10.16 0.33 -20.03
CA ILE A 152 -9.97 1.44 -19.08
C ILE A 152 -11.31 1.96 -18.58
N ALA A 153 -12.29 2.12 -19.47
CA ALA A 153 -13.64 2.58 -19.11
C ALA A 153 -14.37 1.57 -18.20
N ASN A 154 -14.26 0.27 -18.49
CA ASN A 154 -14.81 -0.79 -17.64
C ASN A 154 -14.25 -0.69 -16.20
N GLN A 155 -12.94 -0.51 -16.06
CA GLN A 155 -12.32 -0.39 -14.74
C GLN A 155 -12.75 0.89 -14.01
N SER A 156 -12.81 2.03 -14.71
CA SER A 156 -13.35 3.27 -14.13
C SER A 156 -14.79 3.11 -13.66
N GLN A 157 -15.64 2.39 -14.41
CA GLN A 157 -17.00 2.08 -13.99
C GLN A 157 -17.05 1.15 -12.78
N SER A 158 -16.12 0.19 -12.68
CA SER A 158 -16.00 -0.69 -11.50
C SER A 158 -15.63 0.10 -10.24
N ILE A 159 -14.62 0.96 -10.31
CA ILE A 159 -14.17 1.81 -9.18
C ILE A 159 -15.26 2.77 -8.73
N THR A 160 -16.04 3.31 -9.68
CA THR A 160 -17.10 4.29 -9.39
C THR A 160 -18.44 3.68 -8.98
N ASN A 161 -18.60 2.35 -9.07
CA ASN A 161 -19.79 1.66 -8.61
C ASN A 161 -20.05 1.95 -7.12
N SER A 162 -21.26 2.37 -6.78
CA SER A 162 -21.62 2.75 -5.41
C SER A 162 -21.44 1.63 -4.38
N GLN A 163 -21.54 0.36 -4.80
CA GLN A 163 -21.31 -0.79 -3.91
C GLN A 163 -19.84 -0.95 -3.50
N ASN A 164 -18.92 -0.37 -4.27
CA ASN A 164 -17.48 -0.42 -3.99
C ASN A 164 -17.02 0.80 -3.19
N ARG A 165 -17.95 1.64 -2.67
CA ARG A 165 -17.66 2.89 -1.98
C ARG A 165 -17.90 2.80 -0.48
N ALA A 166 -16.96 3.32 0.30
CA ALA A 166 -17.01 3.37 1.76
C ALA A 166 -17.97 4.47 2.26
N THR A 167 -19.26 4.16 2.21
CA THR A 167 -20.37 5.07 2.54
C THR A 167 -21.06 4.79 3.87
N ASP A 168 -20.67 3.72 4.56
CA ASP A 168 -21.23 3.37 5.86
C ASP A 168 -20.90 4.43 6.93
N LYS A 169 -21.82 4.64 7.87
CA LYS A 169 -21.66 5.65 8.94
C LYS A 169 -20.52 5.33 9.91
N SER A 170 -20.03 4.10 9.94
CA SER A 170 -18.85 3.70 10.70
C SER A 170 -17.56 4.32 10.14
N PHE A 171 -17.50 4.60 8.83
CA PHE A 171 -16.37 5.28 8.21
C PHE A 171 -16.39 6.77 8.54
N LYS A 172 -15.40 7.22 9.32
CA LYS A 172 -15.24 8.61 9.76
C LYS A 172 -14.05 9.25 9.06
N TYR A 173 -14.31 9.98 7.98
CA TYR A 173 -13.32 10.77 7.27
C TYR A 173 -12.83 11.91 8.19
N GLY A 174 -11.51 12.00 8.35
CA GLY A 174 -10.89 12.89 9.34
C GLY A 174 -11.24 12.54 10.80
N TYR A 175 -11.72 11.33 11.07
CA TYR A 175 -12.26 10.86 12.36
C TYR A 175 -13.49 11.62 12.87
N THR A 176 -14.10 12.48 12.05
CA THR A 176 -15.26 13.30 12.44
C THR A 176 -16.48 13.08 11.55
N THR A 177 -16.27 13.02 10.23
CA THR A 177 -17.35 13.18 9.25
C THR A 177 -17.67 11.84 8.61
N ALA A 178 -18.93 11.40 8.67
CA ALA A 178 -19.38 10.28 7.86
C ALA A 178 -19.76 10.78 6.47
N ILE A 179 -19.23 10.14 5.43
CA ILE A 179 -19.62 10.41 4.05
C ILE A 179 -20.59 9.32 3.61
N THR A 180 -21.83 9.69 3.29
CA THR A 180 -22.86 8.74 2.85
C THR A 180 -23.17 8.82 1.36
N ASP A 181 -22.64 9.83 0.65
CA ASP A 181 -22.79 9.95 -0.80
C ASP A 181 -21.67 9.13 -1.49
N PRO A 182 -21.99 8.04 -2.20
CA PRO A 182 -21.00 7.22 -2.89
C PRO A 182 -20.23 7.98 -3.98
N LYS A 183 -20.76 9.10 -4.48
CA LYS A 183 -20.09 9.89 -5.52
C LYS A 183 -18.84 10.61 -5.04
N VAL A 184 -18.73 10.84 -3.73
CA VAL A 184 -17.62 11.60 -3.13
C VAL A 184 -16.80 10.76 -2.14
N ALA A 185 -17.23 9.53 -1.86
CA ALA A 185 -16.56 8.62 -0.94
C ALA A 185 -15.36 7.91 -1.59
N PHE A 186 -14.42 7.46 -0.75
CA PHE A 186 -13.38 6.55 -1.19
C PHE A 186 -13.96 5.19 -1.62
N SER A 187 -13.26 4.55 -2.54
CA SER A 187 -13.48 3.15 -2.90
C SER A 187 -12.73 2.24 -1.92
N PHE A 188 -13.26 1.04 -1.69
CA PHE A 188 -12.52 0.00 -0.96
C PHE A 188 -11.28 -0.42 -1.73
N ARG A 189 -10.21 -0.72 -0.99
CA ARG A 189 -8.90 -1.17 -1.51
C ARG A 189 -9.05 -2.30 -2.52
N MET A 190 -9.67 -3.40 -2.10
CA MET A 190 -9.87 -4.55 -2.97
C MET A 190 -11.29 -4.50 -3.49
N ILE A 191 -11.45 -4.60 -4.82
CA ILE A 191 -12.76 -4.74 -5.47
C ILE A 191 -12.92 -6.18 -5.95
N ALA A 192 -13.98 -6.83 -5.48
CA ALA A 192 -14.37 -8.16 -5.93
C ALA A 192 -15.36 -8.13 -7.07
N THR A 193 -15.39 -9.22 -7.82
CA THR A 193 -16.50 -9.48 -8.75
C THR A 193 -17.82 -9.68 -8.02
N ASN A 194 -17.84 -10.41 -6.91
CA ASN A 194 -19.04 -10.65 -6.12
C ASN A 194 -18.78 -10.46 -4.63
N PHE A 195 -19.84 -10.12 -3.89
CA PHE A 195 -19.77 -10.03 -2.44
C PHE A 195 -19.62 -11.42 -1.81
N GLN A 196 -20.32 -12.42 -2.35
CA GLN A 196 -20.19 -13.83 -1.98
C GLN A 196 -19.40 -14.54 -3.09
N ASN A 197 -18.31 -15.20 -2.73
CA ASN A 197 -17.46 -15.94 -3.66
C ASN A 197 -17.36 -17.40 -3.20
N LYS A 198 -17.23 -18.32 -4.16
CA LYS A 198 -16.88 -19.69 -3.83
C LYS A 198 -15.45 -19.72 -3.30
N ASP A 199 -15.20 -20.50 -2.26
CA ASP A 199 -13.82 -20.74 -1.82
C ASP A 199 -13.02 -21.34 -3.00
N PRO A 200 -11.81 -20.84 -3.31
CA PRO A 200 -10.99 -21.40 -4.39
C PRO A 200 -10.67 -22.89 -4.25
N PHE A 201 -10.83 -23.50 -3.07
CA PHE A 201 -10.73 -24.95 -2.87
C PHE A 201 -11.99 -25.73 -3.22
N TYR A 202 -13.11 -25.07 -3.55
CA TYR A 202 -14.31 -25.74 -4.03
C TYR A 202 -13.99 -26.61 -5.26
N GLN A 203 -14.47 -27.86 -5.26
CA GLN A 203 -14.19 -28.89 -6.26
C GLN A 203 -12.71 -29.32 -6.39
N SER A 204 -11.86 -28.96 -5.42
CA SER A 204 -10.48 -29.45 -5.33
C SER A 204 -10.33 -30.55 -4.29
N LYS A 205 -9.14 -31.16 -4.22
CA LYS A 205 -8.76 -32.12 -3.17
C LYS A 205 -8.75 -31.53 -1.74
N PHE A 206 -8.83 -30.20 -1.61
CA PHE A 206 -8.90 -29.48 -0.33
C PHE A 206 -10.32 -29.08 0.07
N GLN A 207 -11.34 -29.39 -0.73
CA GLN A 207 -12.72 -28.99 -0.40
C GLN A 207 -13.16 -29.48 0.99
N ASP A 208 -12.78 -30.70 1.36
CA ASP A 208 -13.15 -31.31 2.65
C ASP A 208 -12.44 -30.68 3.86
N TYR A 209 -11.49 -29.76 3.62
CA TYR A 209 -10.86 -28.95 4.66
C TYR A 209 -11.68 -27.68 4.96
N VAL A 210 -12.69 -27.37 4.15
CA VAL A 210 -13.62 -26.27 4.38
C VAL A 210 -14.88 -26.82 5.03
N SER A 211 -15.20 -26.29 6.21
CA SER A 211 -16.39 -26.62 6.97
C SER A 211 -17.06 -25.34 7.46
N TRP A 212 -18.23 -25.43 8.07
CA TRP A 212 -18.99 -24.27 8.56
C TRP A 212 -19.67 -24.58 9.90
N ASP A 213 -19.93 -23.55 10.70
CA ASP A 213 -20.63 -23.67 11.99
C ASP A 213 -21.99 -22.96 12.06
N TYR A 214 -22.55 -22.61 10.89
CA TYR A 214 -23.91 -22.08 10.73
C TYR A 214 -24.85 -23.11 10.07
N ASP A 215 -26.14 -22.80 9.98
CA ASP A 215 -27.14 -23.60 9.26
C ASP A 215 -27.34 -23.08 7.82
N PRO A 216 -26.87 -23.79 6.78
CA PRO A 216 -27.04 -23.36 5.40
C PRO A 216 -28.50 -23.28 4.95
N GLU A 217 -29.41 -24.09 5.52
CA GLU A 217 -30.85 -24.03 5.21
C GLU A 217 -31.46 -22.72 5.71
N LEU A 218 -31.04 -22.28 6.90
CA LEU A 218 -31.47 -21.01 7.45
C LEU A 218 -30.94 -19.82 6.63
N LEU A 219 -29.70 -19.89 6.13
CA LEU A 219 -29.15 -18.86 5.25
C LEU A 219 -29.92 -18.81 3.93
N ALA A 220 -30.11 -19.94 3.26
CA ALA A 220 -30.86 -20.03 2.01
C ALA A 220 -32.28 -19.49 2.13
N LYS A 221 -32.96 -19.76 3.25
CA LYS A 221 -34.31 -19.24 3.51
C LYS A 221 -34.37 -17.71 3.62
N ASN A 222 -33.32 -17.09 4.14
CA ASN A 222 -33.25 -15.66 4.39
C ASN A 222 -32.47 -14.89 3.31
N ASP A 223 -31.94 -15.59 2.32
CA ASP A 223 -31.16 -14.99 1.25
C ASP A 223 -32.07 -14.25 0.25
N PRO A 224 -31.90 -12.93 0.06
CA PRO A 224 -32.68 -12.16 -0.90
C PRO A 224 -32.48 -12.61 -2.35
N GLU A 225 -31.36 -13.27 -2.66
CA GLU A 225 -31.06 -13.79 -4.00
C GLU A 225 -31.56 -15.25 -4.20
N HIS A 226 -32.20 -15.83 -3.18
CA HIS A 226 -32.82 -17.15 -3.22
C HIS A 226 -31.87 -18.29 -3.61
N HIS A 227 -30.60 -18.23 -3.21
CA HIS A 227 -29.65 -19.32 -3.39
C HIS A 227 -30.04 -20.55 -2.56
N SER A 228 -29.69 -21.73 -3.06
CA SER A 228 -29.91 -23.01 -2.35
C SER A 228 -29.01 -23.18 -1.12
N ALA A 229 -29.37 -24.07 -0.19
CA ALA A 229 -28.52 -24.38 0.97
C ALA A 229 -27.12 -24.88 0.57
N ASP A 230 -27.01 -25.63 -0.52
CA ASP A 230 -25.72 -26.11 -1.07
C ASP A 230 -24.81 -24.97 -1.53
N TYR A 231 -25.37 -23.82 -1.91
CA TYR A 231 -24.58 -22.65 -2.27
C TYR A 231 -23.74 -22.17 -1.08
N PHE A 232 -24.32 -22.12 0.12
CA PHE A 232 -23.70 -21.57 1.33
C PHE A 232 -22.66 -22.50 1.99
N LYS A 233 -22.44 -23.72 1.49
CA LYS A 233 -21.48 -24.67 2.09
C LYS A 233 -20.01 -24.31 1.83
N TYR A 234 -19.73 -23.59 0.75
CA TYR A 234 -18.36 -23.29 0.31
C TYR A 234 -18.24 -21.85 -0.18
N VAL A 235 -18.97 -20.95 0.48
CA VAL A 235 -19.01 -19.54 0.12
C VAL A 235 -18.40 -18.75 1.26
N ASN A 236 -17.44 -17.89 0.94
CA ASN A 236 -17.00 -16.82 1.82
C ASN A 236 -17.41 -15.47 1.24
N THR A 237 -17.52 -14.48 2.12
CA THR A 237 -17.79 -13.11 1.71
C THR A 237 -16.49 -12.35 1.51
N TRP A 238 -16.57 -11.29 0.71
CA TRP A 238 -15.50 -10.31 0.61
C TRP A 238 -15.08 -9.77 1.98
N SER A 239 -13.78 -9.59 2.19
CA SER A 239 -13.25 -9.33 3.54
C SER A 239 -12.37 -8.09 3.65
N ASP A 240 -11.86 -7.56 2.53
CA ASP A 240 -11.07 -6.34 2.55
C ASP A 240 -11.94 -5.10 2.27
N TRP A 241 -12.25 -4.40 3.35
CA TRP A 241 -13.11 -3.22 3.39
C TRP A 241 -12.35 -1.93 3.69
N LYS A 242 -11.02 -1.88 3.52
CA LYS A 242 -10.24 -0.68 3.88
C LYS A 242 -10.25 0.33 2.73
N PRO A 243 -10.84 1.53 2.88
CA PRO A 243 -10.64 2.60 1.91
C PRO A 243 -9.33 3.34 2.21
N ILE A 244 -8.22 2.82 1.68
CA ILE A 244 -6.87 3.39 1.92
C ILE A 244 -6.66 4.63 1.05
N THR A 245 -6.19 5.71 1.67
CA THR A 245 -6.05 7.02 1.00
C THR A 245 -5.06 6.98 -0.17
N GLY A 246 -3.92 6.29 -0.02
CA GLY A 246 -2.91 6.21 -1.08
C GLY A 246 -3.40 5.47 -2.33
N GLU A 247 -4.02 4.31 -2.13
CA GLU A 247 -4.62 3.53 -3.23
C GLU A 247 -5.79 4.26 -3.88
N ASN A 248 -6.58 5.02 -3.11
CA ASN A 248 -7.60 5.89 -3.68
C ASN A 248 -7.00 7.05 -4.49
N ALA A 249 -5.84 7.58 -4.11
CA ALA A 249 -5.14 8.56 -4.93
C ALA A 249 -4.72 7.94 -6.27
N TRP A 250 -4.28 6.68 -6.27
CA TRP A 250 -4.04 5.94 -7.50
C TRP A 250 -5.31 5.72 -8.34
N ALA A 251 -6.35 5.18 -7.74
CA ALA A 251 -7.56 4.76 -8.42
C ALA A 251 -8.47 5.89 -8.88
N GLN A 252 -8.44 7.04 -8.20
CA GLN A 252 -9.36 8.16 -8.45
C GLN A 252 -8.66 9.34 -9.11
N LEU A 253 -7.34 9.49 -8.93
CA LEU A 253 -6.58 10.63 -9.45
C LEU A 253 -5.52 10.18 -10.47
N LEU A 254 -4.61 9.25 -10.15
CA LEU A 254 -3.50 8.94 -11.06
C LEU A 254 -3.93 8.10 -12.27
N GLY A 255 -4.38 6.87 -12.04
CA GLY A 255 -4.62 5.85 -13.07
C GLY A 255 -5.55 6.33 -14.18
N PRO A 256 -6.82 6.66 -13.86
CA PRO A 256 -7.78 7.10 -14.87
C PRO A 256 -7.37 8.37 -15.60
N LEU A 257 -6.85 9.38 -14.88
CA LEU A 257 -6.51 10.66 -15.49
C LEU A 257 -5.28 10.58 -16.39
N GLN A 258 -4.23 9.87 -15.96
CA GLN A 258 -3.04 9.61 -16.79
C GLN A 258 -3.43 8.82 -18.04
N ALA A 259 -4.24 7.76 -17.87
CA ALA A 259 -4.68 6.93 -18.99
C ALA A 259 -5.48 7.73 -20.03
N GLU A 260 -6.43 8.56 -19.58
CA GLU A 260 -7.20 9.40 -20.49
C GLU A 260 -6.34 10.48 -21.16
N ALA A 261 -5.48 11.16 -20.40
CA ALA A 261 -4.57 12.15 -20.95
C ALA A 261 -3.61 11.52 -21.97
N LEU A 262 -3.15 10.29 -21.75
CA LEU A 262 -2.29 9.56 -22.70
C LEU A 262 -3.01 9.24 -24.01
N LEU A 263 -4.26 8.76 -23.95
CA LEU A 263 -5.05 8.40 -25.13
C LEU A 263 -5.51 9.62 -25.93
N ASN A 264 -5.66 10.77 -25.26
CA ASN A 264 -6.18 12.00 -25.86
C ASN A 264 -5.10 13.10 -26.05
N ASN A 265 -3.82 12.72 -26.14
CA ASN A 265 -2.70 13.64 -26.39
C ASN A 265 -2.63 14.83 -25.42
N GLY A 266 -2.84 14.56 -24.14
CA GLY A 266 -2.79 15.50 -23.03
C GLY A 266 -4.10 16.24 -22.75
N LYS A 267 -5.14 16.06 -23.59
CA LYS A 267 -6.44 16.73 -23.42
C LYS A 267 -7.42 15.81 -22.71
N VAL A 268 -8.04 16.30 -21.65
CA VAL A 268 -9.12 15.58 -20.93
C VAL A 268 -10.37 16.44 -21.01
N ALA A 269 -11.47 15.86 -21.50
CA ALA A 269 -12.71 16.58 -21.68
C ALA A 269 -13.35 16.91 -20.33
N ALA A 270 -13.98 18.09 -20.23
CA ALA A 270 -14.61 18.55 -18.98
C ALA A 270 -15.74 17.61 -18.50
N ASP A 271 -16.38 16.90 -19.43
CA ASP A 271 -17.45 15.93 -19.19
C ASP A 271 -16.95 14.48 -19.09
N SER A 272 -15.64 14.26 -19.04
CA SER A 272 -15.09 12.92 -18.83
C SER A 272 -15.53 12.36 -17.47
N SER A 273 -15.95 11.10 -17.47
CA SER A 273 -16.22 10.34 -16.25
C SER A 273 -15.03 10.24 -15.30
N ALA A 274 -13.79 10.16 -15.82
CA ALA A 274 -12.60 10.10 -14.99
C ALA A 274 -12.33 11.44 -14.30
N LEU A 275 -12.50 12.55 -15.03
CA LEU A 275 -12.34 13.89 -14.49
C LEU A 275 -13.44 14.25 -13.48
N ASP A 276 -14.71 13.95 -13.79
CA ASP A 276 -15.84 14.15 -12.87
C ASP A 276 -15.62 13.35 -11.57
N ASN A 277 -15.21 12.09 -11.68
CA ASN A 277 -14.88 11.28 -10.50
C ASN A 277 -13.73 11.89 -9.69
N ALA A 278 -12.65 12.32 -10.34
CA ALA A 278 -11.50 12.93 -9.67
C ALA A 278 -11.89 14.21 -8.91
N ILE A 279 -12.65 15.11 -9.55
CA ILE A 279 -13.13 16.36 -8.93
C ILE A 279 -14.02 16.05 -7.71
N ARG A 280 -14.97 15.13 -7.84
CA ARG A 280 -15.87 14.75 -6.74
C ARG A 280 -15.12 14.14 -5.55
N SER A 281 -14.09 13.36 -5.84
CA SER A 281 -13.27 12.68 -4.84
C SER A 281 -12.42 13.64 -3.99
N LEU A 282 -12.17 14.87 -4.46
CA LEU A 282 -11.46 15.90 -3.67
C LEU A 282 -12.13 16.18 -2.33
N TYR A 283 -13.45 15.98 -2.22
CA TYR A 283 -14.15 16.13 -0.94
C TYR A 283 -13.66 15.11 0.10
N ALA A 284 -13.54 13.83 -0.26
CA ALA A 284 -13.02 12.81 0.65
C ALA A 284 -11.55 13.07 0.99
N PHE A 285 -10.71 13.43 0.01
CA PHE A 285 -9.31 13.80 0.30
C PHE A 285 -9.23 14.98 1.27
N SER A 286 -9.96 16.08 1.02
CA SER A 286 -9.98 17.23 1.92
C SER A 286 -10.49 16.87 3.31
N ALA A 287 -11.51 16.00 3.41
CA ALA A 287 -12.02 15.53 4.70
C ALA A 287 -11.03 14.64 5.46
N MET A 288 -10.09 14.01 4.76
CA MET A 288 -9.02 13.17 5.32
C MET A 288 -7.76 13.95 5.71
N GLN A 289 -7.67 15.24 5.37
CA GLN A 289 -6.49 16.05 5.61
C GLN A 289 -6.45 16.57 7.06
N ALA A 290 -5.36 16.30 7.78
CA ALA A 290 -5.10 16.80 9.11
C ALA A 290 -4.56 18.25 9.09
N GLY A 291 -4.61 18.94 10.23
CA GLY A 291 -4.09 20.29 10.41
C GLY A 291 -2.58 20.38 10.16
N ILE A 292 -1.82 19.32 10.46
CA ILE A 292 -0.39 19.20 10.15
C ILE A 292 -0.09 19.11 8.63
N GLY A 293 -1.10 19.03 7.76
CA GLY A 293 -0.96 18.98 6.32
C GLY A 293 -1.07 17.59 5.71
N ALA A 294 -0.73 16.55 6.46
CA ALA A 294 -0.80 15.16 6.04
C ALA A 294 -2.25 14.66 5.87
N PHE A 295 -2.42 13.61 5.08
CA PHE A 295 -3.65 12.85 4.94
C PHE A 295 -3.56 11.56 5.76
N TYR A 296 -4.64 11.23 6.46
CA TYR A 296 -4.74 9.99 7.22
C TYR A 296 -4.70 8.76 6.32
N TYR A 297 -4.15 7.66 6.83
CA TYR A 297 -4.00 6.39 6.12
C TYR A 297 -5.34 5.84 5.61
N ALA A 298 -6.35 5.83 6.47
CA ALA A 298 -7.72 5.41 6.17
C ALA A 298 -8.71 6.18 7.07
N PRO A 299 -9.99 6.33 6.66
CA PRO A 299 -11.07 6.83 7.51
C PRO A 299 -11.16 6.06 8.83
N GLY A 300 -11.53 6.74 9.91
CA GLY A 300 -11.82 6.10 11.20
C GLY A 300 -12.90 5.04 11.07
N GLY A 301 -12.84 4.00 11.91
CA GLY A 301 -13.73 2.84 11.81
C GLY A 301 -13.27 1.75 10.84
N SER A 302 -12.28 2.05 9.98
CA SER A 302 -11.63 1.06 9.12
C SER A 302 -10.90 -0.01 9.95
N GLN A 303 -10.98 -1.27 9.51
CA GLN A 303 -10.30 -2.40 10.12
C GLN A 303 -9.09 -2.79 9.27
N GLY A 304 -7.91 -2.88 9.88
CA GLY A 304 -6.70 -3.47 9.30
C GLY A 304 -6.76 -4.99 9.25
N ASN A 305 -5.77 -5.62 8.62
CA ASN A 305 -5.71 -7.08 8.45
C ASN A 305 -5.60 -7.86 9.77
N GLN A 306 -5.15 -7.20 10.83
CA GLN A 306 -4.97 -7.78 12.16
C GLN A 306 -5.80 -7.06 13.24
N GLY A 307 -6.77 -6.22 12.83
CA GLY A 307 -7.61 -5.46 13.76
C GLY A 307 -7.63 -3.96 13.45
N SER A 308 -8.16 -3.15 14.35
CA SER A 308 -8.44 -1.74 14.09
C SER A 308 -7.18 -0.92 13.78
N ILE A 309 -7.29 -0.02 12.80
CA ILE A 309 -6.23 0.93 12.46
C ILE A 309 -6.13 1.99 13.57
N PRO A 310 -4.93 2.31 14.07
CA PRO A 310 -4.76 3.36 15.07
C PRO A 310 -5.35 4.70 14.62
N GLN A 311 -6.00 5.41 15.55
CA GLN A 311 -6.46 6.76 15.27
C GLN A 311 -5.28 7.68 14.98
N GLY A 312 -5.40 8.46 13.92
CA GLY A 312 -4.38 9.42 13.51
C GLY A 312 -3.27 8.81 12.66
N GLU A 313 -3.36 7.53 12.29
CA GLU A 313 -2.34 6.87 11.47
C GLU A 313 -2.14 7.58 10.13
N ILE A 314 -0.88 7.81 9.77
CA ILE A 314 -0.44 8.44 8.54
C ILE A 314 0.66 7.57 7.93
N SER A 315 0.42 7.08 6.71
CA SER A 315 1.48 6.56 5.85
C SER A 315 2.05 7.71 5.01
N VAL A 316 3.36 7.91 5.06
CA VAL A 316 4.02 8.94 4.27
C VAL A 316 4.05 8.56 2.78
N GLU A 317 4.15 7.27 2.47
CA GLU A 317 4.01 6.74 1.10
C GLU A 317 2.64 7.10 0.49
N ASN A 318 1.54 6.91 1.25
CA ASN A 318 0.21 7.31 0.80
C ASN A 318 0.12 8.82 0.50
N ASN A 319 0.85 9.64 1.28
CA ASN A 319 0.91 11.08 1.08
C ASN A 319 1.68 11.46 -0.20
N PHE A 320 2.67 10.67 -0.62
CA PHE A 320 3.30 10.82 -1.94
C PHE A 320 2.35 10.43 -3.08
N SER A 321 1.55 9.37 -2.92
CA SER A 321 0.49 9.02 -3.88
C SER A 321 -0.54 10.14 -4.02
N VAL A 322 -0.96 10.75 -2.90
CA VAL A 322 -1.84 11.93 -2.92
C VAL A 322 -1.18 13.11 -3.63
N LEU A 323 0.10 13.40 -3.36
CA LEU A 323 0.83 14.45 -4.06
C LEU A 323 0.81 14.24 -5.58
N GLY A 324 1.15 13.03 -6.04
CA GLY A 324 1.14 12.66 -7.46
C GLY A 324 -0.24 12.81 -8.09
N GLY A 325 -1.30 12.36 -7.39
CA GLY A 325 -2.68 12.50 -7.83
C GLY A 325 -3.13 13.96 -7.95
N LEU A 326 -2.91 14.76 -6.90
CA LEU A 326 -3.30 16.17 -6.86
C LEU A 326 -2.57 16.99 -7.94
N GLN A 327 -1.28 16.75 -8.15
CA GLN A 327 -0.53 17.49 -9.17
C GLN A 327 -0.98 17.11 -10.59
N THR A 328 -1.27 15.83 -10.84
CA THR A 328 -1.77 15.35 -12.13
C THR A 328 -3.12 15.98 -12.44
N LEU A 329 -4.05 15.93 -11.48
CA LEU A 329 -5.35 16.58 -11.62
C LEU A 329 -5.22 18.10 -11.82
N ARG A 330 -4.35 18.77 -11.04
CA ARG A 330 -4.10 20.21 -11.18
C ARG A 330 -3.64 20.58 -12.58
N GLN A 331 -2.71 19.82 -13.17
CA GLN A 331 -2.22 20.08 -14.51
C GLN A 331 -3.28 19.84 -15.59
N ILE A 332 -4.11 18.81 -15.42
CA ILE A 332 -5.26 18.58 -16.29
C ILE A 332 -6.26 19.73 -16.23
N LEU A 333 -6.69 20.12 -15.02
CA LEU A 333 -7.67 21.19 -14.81
C LEU A 333 -7.21 22.55 -15.35
N LYS A 334 -5.90 22.85 -15.31
CA LYS A 334 -5.33 24.05 -15.94
C LYS A 334 -5.48 24.08 -17.46
N ASN A 335 -5.60 22.90 -18.09
CA ASN A 335 -5.75 22.72 -19.53
C ASN A 335 -7.20 22.42 -19.95
N THR A 336 -8.12 22.30 -18.99
CA THR A 336 -9.56 22.09 -19.21
C THR A 336 -10.29 23.44 -19.26
N ASP A 337 -11.48 23.47 -19.86
CA ASP A 337 -12.36 24.64 -19.83
C ASP A 337 -12.66 25.08 -18.38
N GLN A 338 -12.51 26.38 -18.11
CA GLN A 338 -12.61 26.93 -16.75
C GLN A 338 -14.07 27.13 -16.32
N THR A 339 -14.76 26.03 -16.01
CA THR A 339 -16.09 26.05 -15.39
C THR A 339 -16.00 26.42 -13.89
N PRO A 340 -17.13 26.76 -13.23
CA PRO A 340 -17.16 26.96 -11.79
C PRO A 340 -16.64 25.75 -10.99
N GLU A 341 -16.94 24.54 -11.45
CA GLU A 341 -16.50 23.28 -10.83
C GLU A 341 -14.98 23.11 -10.96
N VAL A 342 -14.42 23.39 -12.14
CA VAL A 342 -12.96 23.35 -12.38
C VAL A 342 -12.23 24.38 -11.53
N THR A 343 -12.75 25.61 -11.47
CA THR A 343 -12.17 26.69 -10.66
C THR A 343 -12.19 26.35 -9.17
N LYS A 344 -13.31 25.79 -8.69
CA LYS A 344 -13.43 25.30 -7.32
C LYS A 344 -12.44 24.15 -7.05
N ALA A 345 -12.35 23.17 -7.95
CA ALA A 345 -11.42 22.05 -7.79
C ALA A 345 -9.96 22.52 -7.71
N LEU A 346 -9.56 23.48 -8.54
CA LEU A 346 -8.23 24.10 -8.46
C LEU A 346 -7.98 24.79 -7.12
N THR A 347 -8.99 25.45 -6.55
CA THR A 347 -8.92 26.08 -5.23
C THR A 347 -8.80 25.04 -4.11
N ASP A 348 -9.59 23.97 -4.17
CA ASP A 348 -9.56 22.89 -3.17
C ASP A 348 -8.19 22.17 -3.21
N ILE A 349 -7.62 21.96 -4.40
CA ILE A 349 -6.27 21.41 -4.57
C ILE A 349 -5.21 22.36 -3.99
N ASP A 350 -5.35 23.67 -4.20
CA ASP A 350 -4.42 24.66 -3.64
C ASP A 350 -4.41 24.62 -2.11
N VAL A 351 -5.58 24.56 -1.46
CA VAL A 351 -5.69 24.37 -0.01
C VAL A 351 -5.00 23.07 0.44
N MET A 352 -5.25 21.97 -0.26
CA MET A 352 -4.65 20.69 0.08
C MET A 352 -3.11 20.69 -0.03
N LEU A 353 -2.55 21.36 -1.05
CA LEU A 353 -1.11 21.43 -1.25
C LEU A 353 -0.42 22.46 -0.36
N ASN A 354 -1.00 23.65 -0.25
CA ASN A 354 -0.34 24.86 0.28
C ASN A 354 -0.89 25.34 1.63
N GLY A 355 -2.02 24.80 2.08
CA GLY A 355 -2.66 25.16 3.35
C GLY A 355 -3.85 26.11 3.20
N GLY A 356 -4.62 26.25 4.27
CA GLY A 356 -5.86 27.04 4.35
C GLY A 356 -6.96 26.31 5.11
N THR A 357 -8.20 26.75 4.94
CA THR A 357 -9.35 26.14 5.63
C THR A 357 -9.80 24.86 4.91
N THR A 358 -9.75 23.72 5.61
CA THR A 358 -10.22 22.43 5.12
C THR A 358 -11.75 22.38 5.00
N VAL A 359 -12.28 21.36 4.32
CA VAL A 359 -13.74 21.11 4.27
C VAL A 359 -14.37 20.83 5.64
N ASN A 360 -13.57 20.39 6.62
CA ASN A 360 -13.99 20.18 8.00
C ASN A 360 -13.97 21.49 8.84
N GLY A 361 -13.57 22.62 8.27
CA GLY A 361 -13.66 23.95 8.88
C GLY A 361 -12.48 24.36 9.78
N TYR A 362 -11.42 23.56 9.87
CA TYR A 362 -10.16 23.93 10.54
C TYR A 362 -9.04 24.23 9.54
N GLU A 363 -8.02 24.95 10.02
CA GLU A 363 -6.83 25.30 9.24
C GLU A 363 -5.88 24.11 9.10
N THR A 364 -5.34 23.93 7.89
CA THR A 364 -4.23 23.02 7.60
C THR A 364 -3.02 23.80 7.07
N ILE A 365 -1.82 23.33 7.38
CA ILE A 365 -0.57 23.91 6.86
C ILE A 365 -0.20 23.38 5.46
N GLY A 366 -0.98 22.45 4.90
CA GLY A 366 -0.81 21.91 3.55
C GLY A 366 0.19 20.76 3.43
N LEU A 367 -0.03 19.91 2.42
CA LEU A 367 0.75 18.69 2.18
C LEU A 367 2.23 18.97 1.95
N LEU A 368 2.56 20.02 1.18
CA LEU A 368 3.97 20.34 0.89
C LEU A 368 4.72 20.74 2.17
N SER A 369 4.05 21.45 3.08
CA SER A 369 4.61 21.80 4.39
C SER A 369 4.85 20.55 5.26
N PHE A 370 3.92 19.59 5.26
CA PHE A 370 4.11 18.31 5.95
C PHE A 370 5.31 17.53 5.39
N LEU A 371 5.39 17.38 4.07
CA LEU A 371 6.48 16.64 3.42
C LEU A 371 7.85 17.27 3.71
N TYR A 372 7.91 18.60 3.79
CA TYR A 372 9.14 19.32 4.12
C TYR A 372 9.52 19.27 5.61
N ASN A 373 8.54 19.46 6.51
CA ASN A 373 8.82 19.62 7.95
C ASN A 373 8.71 18.32 8.76
N GLY A 374 8.05 17.29 8.22
CA GLY A 374 7.61 16.11 8.98
C GLY A 374 8.00 14.76 8.42
N ALA A 375 8.03 14.62 7.09
CA ALA A 375 8.19 13.32 6.45
C ALA A 375 9.64 12.82 6.41
N PHE A 376 10.63 13.73 6.40
CA PHE A 376 12.03 13.37 6.22
C PHE A 376 12.77 13.16 7.55
N ASP A 377 13.39 12.00 7.71
CA ASP A 377 14.27 11.67 8.83
C ASP A 377 15.69 12.19 8.53
N TYR A 378 16.04 13.34 9.09
CA TYR A 378 17.37 13.93 8.92
C TYR A 378 18.50 13.08 9.51
N GLN A 379 18.23 12.26 10.54
CA GLN A 379 19.25 11.42 11.17
C GLN A 379 19.58 10.23 10.27
N ARG A 380 18.55 9.57 9.73
CA ARG A 380 18.73 8.40 8.85
C ARG A 380 18.97 8.78 7.39
N GLY A 381 18.58 9.99 6.97
CA GLY A 381 18.71 10.49 5.61
C GLY A 381 17.79 9.77 4.62
N ILE A 382 16.57 9.46 5.06
CA ILE A 382 15.49 8.76 4.33
C ILE A 382 14.14 9.29 4.83
N PHE A 383 13.04 8.94 4.17
CA PHE A 383 11.69 9.29 4.66
C PHE A 383 11.21 8.32 5.75
N HIS A 384 10.46 8.83 6.72
CA HIS A 384 9.74 8.02 7.72
C HIS A 384 8.62 7.24 7.04
N THR A 385 8.49 5.93 7.30
CA THR A 385 7.41 5.11 6.71
C THR A 385 6.03 5.60 7.14
N HIS A 386 5.84 5.84 8.43
CA HIS A 386 4.56 6.21 8.99
C HIS A 386 4.71 6.97 10.31
N GLY A 387 3.58 7.32 10.92
CA GLY A 387 3.48 7.95 12.23
C GLY A 387 2.05 8.34 12.54
N THR A 388 1.85 9.13 13.60
CA THR A 388 0.52 9.49 14.09
C THR A 388 0.33 10.99 14.25
N ALA A 389 -0.87 11.49 13.93
CA ALA A 389 -1.38 12.79 14.33
C ALA A 389 -2.83 12.61 14.83
N ALA A 390 -3.03 12.56 16.15
CA ALA A 390 -4.30 12.11 16.72
C ALA A 390 -5.40 13.18 16.68
N THR A 391 -5.03 14.46 16.59
CA THR A 391 -5.94 15.61 16.67
C THR A 391 -6.14 16.23 15.29
N PRO A 392 -7.31 16.05 14.63
CA PRO A 392 -7.53 16.50 13.26
C PRO A 392 -7.21 17.97 12.98
N SER A 393 -7.51 18.89 13.90
CA SER A 393 -7.28 20.32 13.73
C SER A 393 -5.90 20.82 14.19
N SER A 394 -5.08 19.95 14.78
CA SER A 394 -3.76 20.33 15.26
C SER A 394 -2.81 20.54 14.10
N THR A 395 -2.01 21.60 14.16
CA THR A 395 -0.93 21.88 13.20
C THR A 395 0.44 21.45 13.73
N ASN A 396 0.48 20.85 14.93
CA ASN A 396 1.71 20.51 15.62
C ASN A 396 1.63 19.28 16.53
N ASP A 397 0.99 18.19 16.10
CA ASP A 397 0.94 16.93 16.87
C ASP A 397 1.50 15.73 16.09
N TRP A 398 2.33 15.98 15.07
CA TRP A 398 2.99 14.92 14.32
C TRP A 398 3.97 14.15 15.20
N VAL A 399 3.79 12.84 15.28
CA VAL A 399 4.71 11.92 15.93
C VAL A 399 5.13 10.87 14.89
N PRO A 400 6.28 11.04 14.23
CA PRO A 400 6.77 10.03 13.29
C PRO A 400 7.12 8.75 14.04
N ASP A 401 6.91 7.59 13.41
CA ASP A 401 7.53 6.38 13.93
C ASP A 401 9.05 6.49 13.80
N SER A 402 9.71 6.27 14.93
CA SER A 402 11.16 6.32 15.07
C SER A 402 11.75 4.96 15.46
N SER A 403 10.91 3.91 15.48
CA SER A 403 11.36 2.55 15.76
C SER A 403 12.57 2.19 14.88
N GLU A 404 13.60 1.60 15.50
CA GLU A 404 14.85 1.28 14.81
C GLU A 404 14.76 0.00 13.96
N VAL A 405 13.59 -0.61 13.87
CA VAL A 405 13.42 -1.90 13.21
C VAL A 405 13.51 -1.66 11.71
N SER A 406 14.66 -1.95 11.10
CA SER A 406 14.82 -1.77 9.64
C SER A 406 13.82 -2.59 8.82
N GLY A 407 13.25 -3.65 9.41
CA GLY A 407 12.17 -4.46 8.84
C GLY A 407 10.79 -3.78 8.85
N SER A 408 10.62 -2.61 9.45
CA SER A 408 9.40 -1.78 9.30
C SER A 408 9.57 -0.65 8.28
N MET A 409 10.80 -0.36 7.85
CA MET A 409 11.07 0.72 6.90
C MET A 409 10.91 0.25 5.46
N ALA A 410 9.80 0.64 4.84
CA ALA A 410 9.51 0.37 3.44
C ALA A 410 10.56 0.99 2.50
N VAL A 411 10.89 0.30 1.42
CA VAL A 411 11.75 0.80 0.34
C VAL A 411 10.99 1.76 -0.58
N ASP A 412 9.77 1.40 -0.95
CA ASP A 412 8.94 2.12 -1.91
C ASP A 412 8.68 3.57 -1.52
N ILE A 413 8.48 3.88 -0.23
CA ILE A 413 8.34 5.26 0.25
C ILE A 413 9.50 6.17 -0.21
N ASN A 414 10.71 5.64 -0.28
CA ASN A 414 11.88 6.40 -0.69
C ASN A 414 11.95 6.54 -2.22
N THR A 415 11.65 5.47 -2.95
CA THR A 415 11.64 5.50 -4.43
C THR A 415 10.47 6.30 -4.97
N TRP A 416 9.25 6.06 -4.47
CA TRP A 416 8.05 6.79 -4.82
C TRP A 416 8.11 8.23 -4.30
N GLY A 417 8.63 8.46 -3.10
CA GLY A 417 8.86 9.81 -2.59
C GLY A 417 9.78 10.61 -3.51
N THR A 418 10.84 9.98 -4.02
CA THR A 418 11.73 10.60 -5.02
C THR A 418 11.03 10.84 -6.35
N SER A 419 10.26 9.87 -6.86
CA SER A 419 9.51 10.00 -8.11
C SER A 419 8.36 11.02 -8.02
N ALA A 420 7.72 11.19 -6.86
CA ALA A 420 6.60 12.09 -6.64
C ALA A 420 7.04 13.53 -6.35
N LEU A 421 8.00 13.73 -5.44
CA LEU A 421 8.54 15.08 -5.19
C LEU A 421 9.44 15.56 -6.33
N GLY A 422 10.16 14.65 -6.99
CA GLY A 422 11.22 14.98 -7.92
C GLY A 422 12.55 15.24 -7.21
N VAL A 423 13.64 14.86 -7.89
CA VAL A 423 15.02 14.98 -7.42
C VAL A 423 15.36 16.45 -7.12
N GLU A 424 14.88 17.35 -7.97
CA GLU A 424 15.09 18.79 -7.86
C GLU A 424 14.58 19.35 -6.53
N ASN A 425 13.39 18.93 -6.10
CA ASN A 425 12.79 19.44 -4.87
C ASN A 425 13.44 18.83 -3.64
N ILE A 426 13.77 17.55 -3.66
CA ILE A 426 14.46 16.90 -2.55
C ILE A 426 15.81 17.58 -2.29
N ASP A 427 16.61 17.80 -3.33
CA ASP A 427 17.91 18.46 -3.18
C ASP A 427 17.76 19.93 -2.78
N LYS A 428 16.78 20.65 -3.31
CA LYS A 428 16.48 22.03 -2.92
C LYS A 428 16.01 22.15 -1.47
N TRP A 429 15.20 21.22 -1.00
CA TRP A 429 14.56 21.28 0.32
C TRP A 429 15.49 20.79 1.42
N PHE A 430 16.13 19.64 1.21
CA PHE A 430 16.88 18.94 2.26
C PHE A 430 18.40 19.09 2.12
N GLY A 431 18.86 19.71 1.02
CA GLY A 431 20.26 19.97 0.72
C GLY A 431 20.74 19.20 -0.50
N GLN A 432 21.65 19.80 -1.26
CA GLN A 432 22.20 19.22 -2.49
C GLN A 432 22.77 17.81 -2.25
N GLY A 433 22.45 16.88 -3.13
CA GLY A 433 22.86 15.46 -3.04
C GLY A 433 22.02 14.61 -2.10
N THR A 434 20.94 15.14 -1.51
CA THR A 434 20.07 14.37 -0.61
C THR A 434 19.35 13.24 -1.36
N ALA A 435 18.86 13.49 -2.56
CA ALA A 435 18.20 12.45 -3.36
C ALA A 435 19.15 11.29 -3.68
N LEU A 436 20.42 11.60 -4.01
CA LEU A 436 21.46 10.59 -4.18
C LEU A 436 21.75 9.81 -2.88
N LYS A 437 21.75 10.48 -1.72
CA LYS A 437 21.93 9.83 -0.42
C LYS A 437 20.76 8.89 -0.09
N ILE A 438 19.53 9.28 -0.40
CA ILE A 438 18.35 8.42 -0.27
C ILE A 438 18.53 7.17 -1.11
N TRP A 439 18.89 7.31 -2.40
CA TRP A 439 19.18 6.17 -3.28
C TRP A 439 20.24 5.25 -2.69
N LYS A 440 21.37 5.80 -2.23
CA LYS A 440 22.46 4.99 -1.65
C LYS A 440 22.02 4.21 -0.41
N ASN A 441 21.13 4.77 0.42
CA ASN A 441 20.54 4.03 1.54
C ASN A 441 19.65 2.88 1.05
N VAL A 442 18.75 3.14 0.09
CA VAL A 442 17.87 2.13 -0.50
C VAL A 442 18.68 1.01 -1.16
N ARG A 443 19.63 1.37 -2.02
CA ARG A 443 20.56 0.45 -2.69
C ARG A 443 21.25 -0.47 -1.69
N ASN A 444 21.86 0.09 -0.66
CA ASN A 444 22.73 -0.68 0.23
C ASN A 444 21.94 -1.54 1.23
N LYS A 445 20.76 -1.10 1.66
CA LYS A 445 19.96 -1.77 2.69
C LYS A 445 18.75 -2.53 2.15
N GLY A 446 18.05 -1.97 1.17
CA GLY A 446 16.90 -2.58 0.51
C GLY A 446 17.25 -3.40 -0.74
N GLY A 447 18.46 -3.27 -1.28
CA GLY A 447 18.89 -3.95 -2.51
C GLY A 447 18.93 -5.46 -2.39
N TYR A 448 18.54 -6.17 -3.45
CA TYR A 448 18.77 -7.60 -3.62
C TYR A 448 20.02 -7.79 -4.49
N PHE A 449 21.09 -8.35 -3.90
CA PHE A 449 22.35 -8.59 -4.61
C PHE A 449 22.53 -10.07 -4.94
N ASN A 450 22.89 -10.36 -6.19
CA ASN A 450 23.32 -11.69 -6.59
C ASN A 450 24.70 -11.61 -7.26
N ASN A 451 25.65 -12.43 -6.79
CA ASN A 451 27.05 -12.39 -7.25
C ASN A 451 27.68 -10.98 -7.24
N GLY A 452 27.31 -10.15 -6.26
CA GLY A 452 27.79 -8.77 -6.12
C GLY A 452 27.13 -7.74 -7.04
N GLN A 453 26.22 -8.16 -7.92
CA GLN A 453 25.43 -7.27 -8.78
C GLN A 453 24.08 -6.95 -8.13
N LEU A 454 23.65 -5.70 -8.24
CA LEU A 454 22.33 -5.26 -7.76
C LEU A 454 21.27 -5.69 -8.77
N TRP A 455 20.55 -6.76 -8.47
CA TRP A 455 19.48 -7.25 -9.35
C TRP A 455 18.16 -6.49 -9.15
N GLY A 456 17.89 -6.04 -7.93
CA GLY A 456 16.65 -5.34 -7.60
C GLY A 456 16.59 -4.82 -6.18
N VAL A 457 15.39 -4.61 -5.66
CA VAL A 457 15.12 -4.30 -4.24
C VAL A 457 14.02 -5.20 -3.67
N GLY A 458 14.00 -5.35 -2.34
CA GLY A 458 12.95 -6.03 -1.59
C GLY A 458 11.95 -5.08 -0.96
N TYR A 459 11.15 -5.57 -0.01
CA TYR A 459 10.06 -4.81 0.62
C TYR A 459 10.48 -3.93 1.82
N THR A 460 11.68 -4.11 2.35
CA THR A 460 12.13 -3.32 3.50
C THR A 460 13.61 -3.01 3.40
N LEU A 461 14.08 -2.07 4.23
CA LEU A 461 15.52 -1.82 4.40
C LEU A 461 16.23 -2.95 5.17
N ASN A 462 15.53 -3.99 5.63
CA ASN A 462 16.11 -5.23 6.14
C ASN A 462 16.36 -6.28 5.05
N ASN A 463 16.13 -5.96 3.78
CA ASN A 463 16.33 -6.92 2.70
C ASN A 463 17.80 -7.36 2.54
N ASN A 464 18.71 -6.41 2.67
CA ASN A 464 20.18 -6.57 2.70
C ASN A 464 20.82 -5.87 3.90
N GLY A 465 19.99 -5.29 4.78
CA GLY A 465 20.39 -4.80 6.10
C GLY A 465 20.13 -5.82 7.21
N GLY A 466 20.52 -5.44 8.44
CA GLY A 466 20.21 -6.20 9.65
C GLY A 466 20.99 -7.49 9.87
N SER A 467 20.67 -8.20 10.95
CA SER A 467 21.33 -9.47 11.33
C SER A 467 20.78 -10.69 10.59
N GLN A 468 19.57 -10.57 10.03
CA GLN A 468 18.88 -11.59 9.26
C GLN A 468 18.26 -10.93 8.01
N PRO A 469 19.05 -10.78 6.93
CA PRO A 469 18.55 -10.17 5.70
C PRO A 469 17.40 -10.97 5.10
N GLU A 470 16.34 -10.30 4.66
CA GLU A 470 15.14 -10.97 4.11
C GLU A 470 15.43 -11.66 2.78
N LYS A 471 16.38 -11.14 1.98
CA LYS A 471 16.76 -11.68 0.66
C LYS A 471 15.56 -12.02 -0.22
N ILE A 472 14.71 -11.03 -0.43
CA ILE A 472 13.57 -11.07 -1.34
C ILE A 472 13.72 -9.98 -2.40
N MET A 473 13.28 -10.27 -3.61
CA MET A 473 13.20 -9.29 -4.68
C MET A 473 11.75 -9.12 -5.08
N SER A 474 11.27 -7.86 -5.11
CA SER A 474 9.93 -7.48 -5.57
C SER A 474 10.04 -6.89 -6.97
N THR A 475 9.26 -7.38 -7.93
CA THR A 475 9.29 -6.82 -9.29
C THR A 475 8.80 -5.38 -9.28
N GLU A 476 7.64 -5.13 -8.68
CA GLU A 476 7.01 -3.82 -8.64
C GLU A 476 7.93 -2.77 -8.01
N TRP A 477 8.54 -3.09 -6.87
CA TRP A 477 9.38 -2.14 -6.16
C TRP A 477 10.75 -1.98 -6.82
N THR A 478 11.27 -3.04 -7.45
CA THR A 478 12.44 -2.94 -8.34
C THR A 478 12.14 -2.03 -9.52
N ALA A 479 10.96 -2.15 -10.13
CA ALA A 479 10.55 -1.28 -11.21
C ALA A 479 10.36 0.17 -10.74
N GLY A 480 9.82 0.41 -9.54
CA GLY A 480 9.81 1.72 -8.90
C GLY A 480 11.23 2.29 -8.69
N ALA A 481 12.18 1.48 -8.24
CA ALA A 481 13.59 1.87 -8.09
C ALA A 481 14.25 2.22 -9.44
N ILE A 482 13.98 1.44 -10.50
CA ILE A 482 14.43 1.75 -11.86
C ILE A 482 13.87 3.11 -12.32
N ASN A 483 12.60 3.39 -12.02
CA ASN A 483 11.98 4.69 -12.32
C ASN A 483 12.69 5.84 -11.60
N THR A 484 12.99 5.67 -10.31
CA THR A 484 13.77 6.63 -9.53
C THR A 484 15.16 6.86 -10.12
N LEU A 485 15.84 5.80 -10.56
CA LEU A 485 17.15 5.91 -11.22
C LEU A 485 17.07 6.72 -12.52
N PHE A 486 16.02 6.55 -13.33
CA PHE A 486 15.82 7.40 -14.50
C PHE A 486 15.74 8.88 -14.12
N SER A 487 14.98 9.23 -13.08
CA SER A 487 14.87 10.62 -12.60
C SER A 487 16.19 11.15 -12.03
N LEU A 488 16.92 10.37 -11.25
CA LEU A 488 18.23 10.76 -10.70
C LEU A 488 19.24 11.02 -11.81
N ILE A 489 19.34 10.11 -12.79
CA ILE A 489 20.25 10.24 -13.92
C ILE A 489 19.89 11.48 -14.76
N ASP A 490 18.60 11.67 -15.09
CA ASP A 490 18.15 12.81 -15.88
C ASP A 490 18.48 14.15 -15.21
N TYR A 491 18.30 14.25 -13.89
CA TYR A 491 18.62 15.47 -13.14
C TYR A 491 20.13 15.72 -13.05
N TYR A 492 20.91 14.75 -12.55
CA TYR A 492 22.33 14.95 -12.27
C TYR A 492 23.18 15.05 -13.56
N ASP A 493 22.80 14.35 -14.65
CA ASP A 493 23.45 14.54 -15.96
C ASP A 493 23.31 15.99 -16.46
N LYS A 494 22.15 16.62 -16.27
CA LYS A 494 21.93 18.03 -16.67
C LYS A 494 22.74 19.02 -15.83
N GLN A 495 23.11 18.65 -14.61
CA GLN A 495 24.00 19.45 -13.75
C GLN A 495 25.49 19.22 -14.08
N GLY A 496 25.82 18.21 -14.88
CA GLY A 496 27.19 17.83 -15.19
C GLY A 496 27.86 16.99 -14.09
N ASP A 497 27.08 16.38 -13.20
CA ASP A 497 27.57 15.47 -12.16
C ASP A 497 27.87 14.08 -12.72
N ASP A 498 28.75 13.31 -12.05
CA ASP A 498 29.05 11.93 -12.44
C ASP A 498 27.93 10.97 -12.04
N THR A 499 27.22 10.44 -13.04
CA THR A 499 26.11 9.48 -12.88
C THR A 499 26.51 8.05 -13.23
N SER A 500 27.80 7.74 -13.37
CA SER A 500 28.28 6.42 -13.80
C SER A 500 27.82 5.29 -12.87
N GLU A 501 27.81 5.51 -11.55
CA GLU A 501 27.30 4.56 -10.56
C GLU A 501 25.80 4.30 -10.74
N LEU A 502 25.01 5.36 -10.93
CA LEU A 502 23.56 5.26 -11.15
C LEU A 502 23.22 4.52 -12.45
N LYS A 503 23.97 4.80 -13.53
CA LYS A 503 23.81 4.11 -14.82
C LYS A 503 24.19 2.63 -14.73
N ALA A 504 25.20 2.29 -13.93
CA ALA A 504 25.58 0.91 -13.67
C ALA A 504 24.51 0.16 -12.84
N ASP A 505 24.00 0.78 -11.78
CA ASP A 505 22.90 0.24 -10.99
C ASP A 505 21.64 0.04 -11.87
N LEU A 506 21.30 1.02 -12.70
CA LEU A 506 20.16 0.96 -13.63
C LEU A 506 20.29 -0.23 -14.58
N ALA A 507 21.43 -0.35 -15.28
CA ALA A 507 21.67 -1.46 -16.21
C ALA A 507 21.61 -2.82 -15.49
N SER A 508 22.20 -2.91 -14.30
CA SER A 508 22.19 -4.13 -13.48
C SER A 508 20.78 -4.53 -13.04
N MET A 509 19.93 -3.58 -12.63
CA MET A 509 18.55 -3.86 -12.24
C MET A 509 17.65 -4.18 -13.42
N GLN A 510 17.86 -3.54 -14.59
CA GLN A 510 17.11 -3.86 -15.80
C GLN A 510 17.39 -5.28 -16.31
N GLU A 511 18.60 -5.80 -16.10
CA GLU A 511 18.91 -7.20 -16.36
C GLU A 511 18.38 -8.10 -15.23
N GLY A 512 18.66 -7.74 -13.98
CA GLY A 512 18.29 -8.54 -12.81
C GLY A 512 16.78 -8.76 -12.67
N ILE A 513 15.97 -7.76 -13.01
CA ILE A 513 14.50 -7.87 -12.94
C ILE A 513 13.97 -8.96 -13.89
N ARG A 514 14.62 -9.21 -15.04
CA ARG A 514 14.20 -10.23 -16.03
C ARG A 514 14.18 -11.63 -15.42
N HIS A 515 14.98 -11.88 -14.40
CA HIS A 515 14.96 -13.14 -13.66
C HIS A 515 13.64 -13.40 -12.92
N LEU A 516 12.80 -12.39 -12.67
CA LEU A 516 11.45 -12.56 -12.15
C LEU A 516 10.39 -12.79 -13.24
N ARG A 517 10.77 -12.85 -14.52
CA ARG A 517 9.87 -13.25 -15.59
C ARG A 517 9.59 -14.75 -15.52
N ASN A 518 8.35 -15.16 -15.75
CA ASN A 518 7.87 -16.52 -15.53
C ASN A 518 8.66 -17.62 -16.28
N ASP A 519 9.22 -17.32 -17.45
CA ASP A 519 10.07 -18.21 -18.24
C ASP A 519 11.51 -18.33 -17.72
N GLN A 520 12.01 -17.33 -16.98
CA GLN A 520 13.38 -17.30 -16.46
C GLN A 520 13.47 -17.71 -14.98
N TYR A 521 12.39 -17.48 -14.24
CA TYR A 521 12.35 -17.59 -12.78
C TYR A 521 12.93 -18.88 -12.21
N LEU A 522 12.50 -20.04 -12.72
CA LEU A 522 12.97 -21.34 -12.22
C LEU A 522 14.47 -21.57 -12.46
N SER A 523 15.06 -20.91 -13.46
CA SER A 523 16.50 -21.01 -13.75
C SER A 523 17.35 -19.98 -12.99
N ALA A 524 16.71 -18.95 -12.44
CA ALA A 524 17.38 -17.87 -11.71
C ALA A 524 17.89 -18.31 -10.31
N ASN A 525 17.36 -19.41 -9.78
CA ASN A 525 17.76 -20.01 -8.50
C ASN A 525 17.74 -19.02 -7.32
N PHE A 526 16.64 -18.29 -7.15
CA PHE A 526 16.45 -17.41 -5.98
C PHE A 526 16.51 -18.20 -4.67
N ASP A 527 17.05 -17.57 -3.62
CA ASP A 527 17.02 -18.12 -2.27
C ASP A 527 15.57 -18.23 -1.78
N GLY A 528 15.12 -19.43 -1.41
CA GLY A 528 13.73 -19.69 -1.03
C GLY A 528 12.74 -19.63 -2.20
N ALA A 529 13.19 -19.78 -3.45
CA ALA A 529 12.31 -19.84 -4.61
C ALA A 529 11.23 -20.92 -4.45
N THR A 530 10.01 -20.60 -4.88
CA THR A 530 8.93 -21.59 -5.02
C THR A 530 9.39 -22.79 -5.85
N PRO A 531 9.30 -24.02 -5.30
CA PRO A 531 9.66 -25.24 -6.02
C PRO A 531 8.88 -25.43 -7.32
N LYS A 532 9.50 -26.07 -8.31
CA LYS A 532 8.96 -26.25 -9.67
C LYS A 532 7.59 -26.94 -9.67
N GLU A 533 7.38 -27.89 -8.77
CA GLU A 533 6.13 -28.65 -8.62
C GLU A 533 4.94 -27.80 -8.16
N TYR A 534 5.20 -26.63 -7.54
CA TYR A 534 4.19 -25.69 -7.06
C TYR A 534 4.14 -24.40 -7.89
N PHE A 535 5.00 -24.28 -8.91
CA PHE A 535 5.08 -23.08 -9.74
C PHE A 535 3.89 -22.99 -10.69
N VAL A 536 3.13 -21.90 -10.59
CA VAL A 536 2.00 -21.62 -11.47
C VAL A 536 2.53 -21.20 -12.84
N THR A 537 2.30 -22.06 -13.84
CA THR A 537 2.77 -21.83 -15.21
C THR A 537 1.74 -21.02 -15.99
N LEU A 538 2.18 -19.93 -16.62
CA LEU A 538 1.33 -19.12 -17.48
C LEU A 538 1.07 -19.88 -18.81
N PRO A 539 -0.18 -19.94 -19.32
CA PRO A 539 -0.47 -20.47 -20.65
C PRO A 539 0.25 -19.67 -21.73
N GLU A 540 0.73 -20.34 -22.78
CA GLU A 540 1.41 -19.66 -23.90
C GLU A 540 0.54 -18.59 -24.57
N SER A 541 -0.78 -18.79 -24.59
CA SER A 541 -1.77 -17.83 -25.07
C SER A 541 -1.77 -16.50 -24.31
N ALA A 542 -1.34 -16.50 -23.05
CA ALA A 542 -1.28 -15.30 -22.21
C ALA A 542 0.06 -14.56 -22.31
N GLY A 543 1.05 -15.07 -23.07
CA GLY A 543 2.35 -14.42 -23.27
C GLY A 543 3.32 -14.69 -22.12
N GLN A 544 4.03 -13.65 -21.68
CA GLN A 544 5.00 -13.71 -20.58
C GLN A 544 4.65 -12.62 -19.56
N ALA A 545 4.97 -12.88 -18.31
CA ALA A 545 4.65 -12.02 -17.20
C ALA A 545 5.73 -12.06 -16.12
N TYR A 546 5.94 -10.93 -15.47
CA TYR A 546 6.72 -10.85 -14.26
C TYR A 546 5.90 -11.28 -13.05
N LEU A 547 6.55 -12.06 -12.18
CA LEU A 547 6.00 -12.47 -10.89
C LEU A 547 6.03 -11.29 -9.91
N TYR A 548 5.18 -11.33 -8.89
CA TYR A 548 5.15 -10.29 -7.86
C TYR A 548 6.45 -10.24 -7.05
N ALA A 549 6.95 -11.41 -6.62
CA ALA A 549 8.18 -11.52 -5.84
C ALA A 549 8.99 -12.78 -6.15
N SER A 550 10.24 -12.81 -5.68
CA SER A 550 11.16 -13.94 -5.81
C SER A 550 10.86 -15.13 -4.91
N LYS A 551 10.09 -14.93 -3.84
CA LYS A 551 9.70 -15.98 -2.89
C LYS A 551 8.46 -15.60 -2.10
N ARG A 552 7.87 -16.60 -1.44
CA ARG A 552 6.84 -16.41 -0.43
C ARG A 552 7.43 -15.72 0.81
N ALA A 553 6.84 -14.61 1.25
CA ALA A 553 7.24 -13.94 2.49
C ALA A 553 6.10 -13.10 3.05
N ALA A 554 5.99 -13.01 4.38
CA ALA A 554 5.11 -12.05 5.02
C ALA A 554 5.68 -10.64 4.87
N ILE A 555 4.90 -9.73 4.30
CA ILE A 555 5.27 -8.32 4.16
C ILE A 555 4.72 -7.60 5.40
N PRO A 556 5.51 -6.73 6.07
CA PRO A 556 5.09 -6.04 7.31
C PRO A 556 3.92 -5.07 7.14
N PHE A 557 3.37 -4.93 5.92
CA PHE A 557 2.24 -4.05 5.57
C PHE A 557 0.92 -4.81 5.43
N GLY A 558 0.86 -6.04 5.95
CA GLY A 558 -0.36 -6.85 6.03
C GLY A 558 -0.66 -7.68 4.78
N TRP A 559 0.25 -7.76 3.82
CA TRP A 559 0.11 -8.58 2.63
C TRP A 559 1.18 -9.68 2.60
N ASN A 560 1.03 -10.67 1.73
CA ASN A 560 2.09 -11.64 1.51
C ASN A 560 2.69 -11.49 0.11
N ALA A 561 4.01 -11.52 0.06
CA ALA A 561 4.75 -11.67 -1.18
C ALA A 561 4.46 -13.05 -1.76
N ASN A 562 4.19 -13.11 -3.06
CA ASN A 562 3.78 -14.31 -3.77
C ASN A 562 4.59 -14.45 -5.07
N THR A 563 4.86 -15.68 -5.47
CA THR A 563 5.58 -15.96 -6.72
C THR A 563 4.59 -16.19 -7.86
N LEU A 564 3.63 -15.27 -8.00
CA LEU A 564 2.52 -15.35 -8.95
C LEU A 564 2.63 -14.21 -9.96
N PRO A 565 2.32 -14.43 -11.25
CA PRO A 565 2.22 -13.35 -12.22
C PRO A 565 1.27 -12.26 -11.77
N SER A 566 1.71 -10.99 -11.79
CA SER A 566 1.01 -9.88 -11.14
C SER A 566 0.75 -8.71 -12.06
N THR A 567 -0.47 -8.18 -12.04
CA THR A 567 -0.88 -7.02 -12.85
C THR A 567 0.00 -5.79 -12.59
N THR A 568 0.20 -5.41 -11.33
CA THR A 568 1.01 -4.23 -10.97
C THR A 568 2.47 -4.38 -11.38
N SER A 569 3.05 -5.57 -11.19
CA SER A 569 4.44 -5.85 -11.58
C SER A 569 4.65 -5.66 -13.09
N ASN A 570 3.75 -6.18 -13.91
CA ASN A 570 3.82 -6.06 -15.36
C ASN A 570 3.50 -4.64 -15.84
N ALA A 571 2.56 -3.95 -15.19
CA ALA A 571 2.26 -2.55 -15.48
C ALA A 571 3.47 -1.63 -15.22
N TRP A 572 4.17 -1.82 -14.10
CA TRP A 572 5.37 -1.05 -13.77
C TRP A 572 6.55 -1.32 -14.71
N VAL A 573 6.81 -2.58 -15.05
CA VAL A 573 7.84 -2.91 -16.06
C VAL A 573 7.50 -2.25 -17.39
N LEU A 574 6.23 -2.29 -17.83
CA LEU A 574 5.82 -1.62 -19.05
C LEU A 574 6.01 -0.09 -18.97
N MET A 575 5.68 0.55 -17.85
CA MET A 575 5.95 1.99 -17.65
C MET A 575 7.44 2.30 -17.78
N ASN A 576 8.32 1.44 -17.27
CA ASN A 576 9.78 1.62 -17.37
C ASN A 576 10.33 1.48 -18.78
N GLU A 577 9.78 0.59 -19.61
CA GLU A 577 10.15 0.48 -21.03
C GLU A 577 9.95 1.81 -21.78
N PHE A 578 9.01 2.64 -21.32
CA PHE A 578 8.75 3.97 -21.86
C PHE A 578 9.26 5.13 -20.99
N LYS A 579 10.08 4.83 -19.96
CA LYS A 579 10.59 5.80 -18.98
C LYS A 579 9.50 6.70 -18.38
N PHE A 580 8.32 6.12 -18.14
CA PHE A 580 7.14 6.84 -17.67
C PHE A 580 7.13 6.88 -16.13
N ASN A 581 7.24 8.08 -15.55
CA ASN A 581 7.05 8.27 -14.10
C ASN A 581 5.56 8.53 -13.80
N PRO A 582 4.82 7.56 -13.21
CA PRO A 582 3.38 7.68 -13.04
C PRO A 582 2.96 8.78 -12.08
N PHE A 583 3.84 9.21 -11.17
CA PHE A 583 3.52 10.27 -10.24
C PHE A 583 3.51 11.64 -10.91
N GLN A 584 4.21 11.83 -12.02
CA GLN A 584 4.30 13.12 -12.73
C GLN A 584 3.35 13.18 -13.91
N TYR A 585 2.72 14.35 -14.14
CA TYR A 585 1.79 14.55 -15.25
C TYR A 585 2.42 14.13 -16.59
N LEU A 586 1.75 13.22 -17.31
CA LEU A 586 2.20 12.62 -18.58
C LEU A 586 3.56 11.91 -18.52
N GLY A 587 3.98 11.46 -17.33
CA GLY A 587 5.12 10.55 -17.20
C GLY A 587 6.49 11.20 -17.18
N LYS A 588 6.59 12.53 -17.08
CA LYS A 588 7.89 13.23 -17.11
C LYS A 588 8.78 12.81 -15.93
N LEU A 589 10.09 12.77 -16.14
CA LEU A 589 11.05 12.39 -15.09
C LEU A 589 11.32 13.50 -14.08
N THR A 590 11.26 14.76 -14.51
CA THR A 590 11.48 15.96 -13.69
C THR A 590 10.26 16.24 -12.80
N GLY A 591 10.50 16.64 -11.56
CA GLY A 591 9.43 17.06 -10.64
C GLY A 591 8.67 18.32 -11.09
N GLU A 592 7.56 18.59 -10.40
CA GLU A 592 6.94 19.93 -10.42
C GLU A 592 7.83 20.94 -9.70
N GLU A 593 7.86 22.20 -10.11
CA GLU A 593 8.63 23.21 -9.38
C GLU A 593 7.83 23.73 -8.17
N TYR A 594 8.19 23.29 -6.97
CA TYR A 594 7.57 23.78 -5.74
C TYR A 594 8.44 24.83 -5.04
N PRO A 595 7.87 25.89 -4.45
CA PRO A 595 8.63 26.74 -3.54
C PRO A 595 9.08 25.91 -2.32
N THR A 596 10.23 26.25 -1.72
CA THR A 596 10.63 25.67 -0.44
C THR A 596 9.62 26.08 0.63
N PRO A 597 8.91 25.14 1.28
CA PRO A 597 7.96 25.49 2.32
C PRO A 597 8.63 26.19 3.50
N LYS A 598 7.86 26.99 4.25
CA LYS A 598 8.37 27.63 5.46
C LYS A 598 8.68 26.55 6.50
N LYS A 599 9.85 26.67 7.16
CA LYS A 599 10.19 25.81 8.28
C LYS A 599 9.28 26.09 9.47
N VAL A 600 8.55 25.07 9.94
CA VAL A 600 7.65 25.14 11.09
C VAL A 600 7.82 23.88 11.94
N ASP A 601 7.64 23.99 13.26
CA ASP A 601 7.64 22.83 14.15
C ASP A 601 6.24 22.19 14.15
N ILE A 602 6.14 21.03 13.53
CA ILE A 602 4.90 20.26 13.44
C ILE A 602 4.81 19.14 14.48
N THR A 603 5.83 18.97 15.32
CA THR A 603 5.91 17.87 16.30
C THR A 603 5.38 18.25 17.69
N GLY A 604 4.93 19.50 17.83
CA GLY A 604 4.44 20.07 19.09
C GLY A 604 5.56 20.46 20.04
N GLY A 605 6.81 20.33 19.60
CA GLY A 605 8.03 20.52 20.37
C GLY A 605 8.22 19.51 21.50
N ASN A 606 9.39 19.60 22.15
CA ASN A 606 9.70 18.93 23.43
C ASN A 606 8.88 19.48 24.62
N LYS A 607 7.77 20.19 24.39
CA LYS A 607 6.95 20.64 25.50
C LYS A 607 6.27 19.41 26.10
N PRO A 608 6.54 19.08 27.38
CA PRO A 608 5.77 18.07 28.10
C PRO A 608 4.28 18.41 27.92
N PRO A 609 3.41 17.43 27.63
CA PRO A 609 1.99 17.65 27.76
C PRO A 609 1.75 18.27 29.14
N GLN A 610 1.06 19.41 29.22
CA GLN A 610 0.70 19.94 30.54
C GLN A 610 -0.15 18.89 31.26
N GLY A 611 0.37 18.33 32.35
CA GLY A 611 -0.35 17.44 33.25
C GLY A 611 0.17 16.00 33.28
N ASN A 612 -0.74 15.12 33.68
CA ASN A 612 -0.56 13.72 34.11
C ASN A 612 -0.11 12.71 33.03
N ALA A 613 0.50 13.16 31.93
CA ALA A 613 0.82 12.34 30.76
C ALA A 613 2.34 12.24 30.50
N LEU A 614 2.81 11.12 29.94
CA LEU A 614 4.22 10.93 29.65
C LEU A 614 4.75 12.01 28.67
N PRO A 615 5.87 12.68 29.00
CA PRO A 615 6.41 13.77 28.19
C PRO A 615 7.00 13.31 26.85
N LYS A 616 7.35 12.03 26.75
CA LYS A 616 7.91 11.39 25.58
C LYS A 616 7.56 9.89 25.58
N ALA A 617 7.84 9.23 24.45
CA ALA A 617 7.77 7.78 24.41
C ALA A 617 8.89 7.18 25.26
N VAL A 618 8.60 6.08 25.95
CA VAL A 618 9.54 5.39 26.84
C VAL A 618 9.38 3.88 26.72
N THR A 619 10.49 3.16 26.80
CA THR A 619 10.49 1.70 26.94
C THR A 619 10.50 1.36 28.43
N VAL A 620 9.51 0.59 28.88
CA VAL A 620 9.38 0.16 30.27
C VAL A 620 9.58 -1.34 30.38
N ASN A 621 10.25 -1.76 31.45
CA ASN A 621 10.24 -3.14 31.89
C ASN A 621 9.00 -3.35 32.77
N PHE A 622 8.32 -4.47 32.60
CA PHE A 622 7.19 -4.84 33.46
C PHE A 622 7.26 -6.32 33.83
N ASN A 623 6.81 -6.65 35.04
CA ASN A 623 6.81 -8.03 35.52
C ASN A 623 5.59 -8.36 36.39
N ALA A 624 5.36 -9.67 36.55
CA ALA A 624 4.20 -10.23 37.23
C ALA A 624 4.23 -10.08 38.75
N GLY A 625 5.30 -9.51 39.33
CA GLY A 625 5.43 -9.30 40.76
C GLY A 625 5.05 -10.49 41.61
N ASP A 626 4.13 -10.27 42.56
CA ASP A 626 3.62 -11.26 43.51
C ASP A 626 2.42 -12.06 43.00
N LEU A 627 2.01 -11.84 41.74
CA LEU A 627 0.94 -12.63 41.12
C LEU A 627 1.29 -14.12 41.16
N GLN A 628 0.29 -14.96 41.41
CA GLN A 628 0.43 -16.42 41.46
C GLN A 628 0.84 -17.02 40.10
N LYS A 629 0.64 -18.32 39.88
CA LYS A 629 0.92 -18.94 38.57
C LYS A 629 0.07 -18.24 37.49
N ILE A 630 0.73 -17.69 36.48
CA ILE A 630 0.10 -17.02 35.33
C ILE A 630 0.57 -17.71 34.04
N THR A 631 -0.25 -17.65 32.99
CA THR A 631 0.14 -18.08 31.64
C THR A 631 0.58 -16.91 30.78
N ASN A 632 -0.01 -15.73 30.98
CA ASN A 632 0.32 -14.53 30.21
C ASN A 632 0.26 -13.28 31.10
N LEU A 633 1.07 -12.28 30.72
CA LEU A 633 1.06 -10.94 31.30
C LEU A 633 0.87 -9.93 30.17
N SER A 634 0.01 -8.94 30.37
CA SER A 634 -0.25 -7.87 29.40
C SER A 634 -0.05 -6.53 30.05
N LEU A 635 0.63 -5.63 29.35
CA LEU A 635 0.73 -4.22 29.70
C LEU A 635 -0.02 -3.40 28.65
N SER A 636 -0.91 -2.54 29.12
CA SER A 636 -1.76 -1.69 28.30
C SER A 636 -1.69 -0.24 28.76
N TYR A 637 -2.04 0.69 27.90
CA TYR A 637 -2.03 2.13 28.20
C TYR A 637 -3.27 2.83 27.66
N ASN A 638 -3.50 4.08 28.08
CA ASN A 638 -4.46 4.96 27.43
C ASN A 638 -3.87 6.36 27.24
N LEU A 639 -4.45 7.10 26.28
CA LEU A 639 -4.02 8.46 25.92
C LEU A 639 -5.01 9.54 26.41
N ASP A 640 -6.24 9.13 26.72
CA ASP A 640 -7.34 10.01 27.08
C ASP A 640 -7.64 10.01 28.59
N GLY A 641 -7.06 9.07 29.36
CA GLY A 641 -7.34 8.89 30.78
C GLY A 641 -8.61 8.08 31.06
N SER A 642 -9.27 7.52 30.04
CA SER A 642 -10.51 6.74 30.17
C SER A 642 -10.26 5.29 30.64
N GLN A 643 -11.19 4.37 30.35
CA GLN A 643 -11.00 2.92 30.55
C GLN A 643 -10.80 2.19 29.22
N ASN A 644 -10.58 2.92 28.12
CA ASN A 644 -10.27 2.35 26.82
C ASN A 644 -8.76 2.06 26.77
N TRP A 645 -8.40 0.78 26.93
CA TRP A 645 -7.02 0.35 27.02
C TRP A 645 -6.48 -0.13 25.67
N ILE A 646 -5.31 0.37 25.29
CA ILE A 646 -4.53 -0.04 24.12
C ILE A 646 -3.44 -1.00 24.60
N GLY A 647 -3.38 -2.20 24.04
CA GLY A 647 -2.33 -3.17 24.39
C GLY A 647 -0.97 -2.70 23.90
N ALA A 648 0.00 -2.57 24.81
CA ALA A 648 1.38 -2.23 24.47
C ALA A 648 2.28 -3.47 24.38
N ALA A 649 2.02 -4.51 25.18
CA ALA A 649 2.66 -5.81 25.05
C ALA A 649 1.81 -6.90 25.70
N THR A 650 1.84 -8.11 25.14
CA THR A 650 1.38 -9.34 25.81
C THR A 650 2.47 -10.40 25.68
N ILE A 651 2.85 -10.99 26.81
CA ILE A 651 3.95 -11.95 26.89
C ILE A 651 3.47 -13.26 27.52
N ASP A 652 4.10 -14.36 27.15
CA ASP A 652 3.96 -15.71 27.71
C ASP A 652 4.95 -15.96 28.88
N LYS A 653 5.59 -14.91 29.35
CA LYS A 653 6.58 -14.90 30.43
C LYS A 653 6.10 -14.06 31.61
N ARG A 654 6.81 -14.18 32.75
CA ARG A 654 6.54 -13.37 33.95
C ARG A 654 7.13 -11.96 33.88
N GLU A 655 7.95 -11.65 32.88
CA GLU A 655 8.57 -10.35 32.70
C GLU A 655 8.77 -10.05 31.22
N GLY A 656 8.71 -8.77 30.86
CA GLY A 656 8.93 -8.31 29.49
C GLY A 656 9.09 -6.81 29.41
N THR A 657 9.15 -6.33 28.17
CA THR A 657 9.38 -4.92 27.84
C THR A 657 8.27 -4.40 26.95
N ALA A 658 7.85 -3.17 27.18
CA ALA A 658 6.79 -2.52 26.39
C ALA A 658 7.18 -1.08 26.05
N ASN A 659 6.83 -0.64 24.84
CA ASN A 659 6.97 0.76 24.46
C ASN A 659 5.67 1.50 24.77
N LEU A 660 5.76 2.56 25.56
CA LEU A 660 4.66 3.45 25.88
C LEU A 660 4.85 4.76 25.11
N PRO A 661 3.87 5.22 24.31
CA PRO A 661 4.00 6.44 23.53
C PRO A 661 3.92 7.71 24.40
N LYS A 662 4.44 8.81 23.85
CA LYS A 662 4.23 10.17 24.38
C LYS A 662 2.73 10.41 24.58
N GLY A 663 2.36 11.08 25.66
CA GLY A 663 0.95 11.38 25.97
C GLY A 663 0.20 10.25 26.68
N THR A 664 0.85 9.10 26.98
CA THR A 664 0.28 8.06 27.84
C THR A 664 -0.14 8.65 29.19
N LYS A 665 -1.42 8.54 29.54
CA LYS A 665 -1.99 9.11 30.78
C LYS A 665 -2.17 8.08 31.90
N ALA A 666 -2.45 6.83 31.53
CA ALA A 666 -2.55 5.72 32.46
C ALA A 666 -1.94 4.45 31.87
N ILE A 667 -1.50 3.56 32.76
CA ILE A 667 -0.98 2.23 32.43
C ILE A 667 -1.79 1.21 33.23
N ALA A 668 -2.02 0.02 32.67
CA ALA A 668 -2.63 -1.11 33.36
C ALA A 668 -1.83 -2.38 33.08
N ILE A 669 -1.71 -3.24 34.09
CA ILE A 669 -1.23 -4.60 33.93
C ILE A 669 -2.39 -5.56 34.14
N ALA A 670 -2.55 -6.49 33.21
CA ALA A 670 -3.50 -7.60 33.30
C ALA A 670 -2.75 -8.93 33.19
N TYR A 671 -3.34 -9.99 33.71
CA TYR A 671 -2.77 -11.34 33.63
C TYR A 671 -3.84 -12.36 33.26
N ASN A 672 -3.39 -13.48 32.72
CA ASN A 672 -4.24 -14.62 32.39
C ASN A 672 -3.86 -15.83 33.25
N ASN A 673 -4.86 -16.45 33.89
CA ASN A 673 -4.73 -17.75 34.55
C ASN A 673 -6.05 -18.53 34.41
N GLY A 674 -6.42 -18.84 33.16
CA GLY A 674 -7.74 -19.42 32.81
C GLY A 674 -8.82 -18.37 32.53
N GLY A 675 -8.42 -17.12 32.32
CA GLY A 675 -9.25 -15.94 32.10
C GLY A 675 -8.45 -14.67 32.35
N TRP A 676 -8.75 -13.59 31.61
CA TRP A 676 -8.07 -12.29 31.79
C TRP A 676 -8.63 -11.55 33.01
N ALA A 677 -7.73 -11.11 33.89
CA ALA A 677 -8.03 -10.25 35.03
C ALA A 677 -7.05 -9.07 35.07
N SER A 678 -7.54 -7.90 35.46
CA SER A 678 -6.69 -6.73 35.72
C SER A 678 -5.97 -6.92 37.06
N ALA A 679 -4.67 -6.70 37.11
CA ALA A 679 -3.86 -6.76 38.34
C ALA A 679 -3.83 -5.39 39.02
N CYS A 680 -3.33 -4.38 38.32
CA CYS A 680 -3.07 -3.04 38.87
C CYS A 680 -3.07 -1.98 37.76
N GLN A 681 -3.10 -0.70 38.14
CA GLN A 681 -3.02 0.44 37.24
C GLN A 681 -2.00 1.48 37.74
N LEU A 682 -1.60 2.41 36.87
CA LEU A 682 -0.81 3.59 37.26
C LEU A 682 -1.49 4.83 36.70
N ARG A 683 -1.93 5.70 37.61
CA ARG A 683 -2.56 6.98 37.30
C ARG A 683 -2.00 8.07 38.24
N PRO A 684 -1.25 9.07 37.73
CA PRO A 684 -0.83 9.25 36.34
C PRO A 684 0.28 8.29 35.89
N ALA A 685 0.41 8.09 34.58
CA ALA A 685 1.50 7.30 34.00
C ALA A 685 2.89 7.90 34.28
N THR A 686 2.99 9.21 34.51
CA THR A 686 4.23 9.89 34.88
C THR A 686 4.84 9.39 36.19
N LYS A 687 4.10 8.63 37.02
CA LYS A 687 4.65 7.96 38.21
C LYS A 687 5.84 7.04 37.86
N ILE A 688 5.92 6.51 36.63
CA ILE A 688 7.03 5.66 36.21
C ILE A 688 8.32 6.45 35.96
N CYS A 689 8.25 7.76 35.77
CA CYS A 689 9.41 8.58 35.47
C CYS A 689 10.25 8.78 36.73
N LYS A 690 11.57 8.62 36.63
CA LYS A 690 12.52 8.92 37.73
C LYS A 690 12.94 10.40 37.75
N ASP A 691 12.69 11.10 36.66
CA ASP A 691 13.01 12.52 36.44
C ASP A 691 11.89 13.22 35.65
N ASP A 692 11.83 14.55 35.71
CA ASP A 692 10.73 15.37 35.14
C ASP A 692 10.59 15.23 33.61
N ASP A 693 11.69 14.93 32.93
CA ASP A 693 11.74 14.73 31.47
C ASP A 693 11.53 13.26 31.07
N CYS A 694 11.33 12.38 32.06
CA CYS A 694 11.19 10.93 31.89
C CYS A 694 12.35 10.29 31.10
N ASN A 695 13.57 10.79 31.26
CA ASN A 695 14.78 10.24 30.65
C ASN A 695 15.13 8.85 31.17
N SER A 696 14.71 8.55 32.39
CA SER A 696 14.79 7.23 32.97
C SER A 696 13.45 6.84 33.60
N VAL A 697 13.12 5.54 33.49
CA VAL A 697 11.85 4.98 33.98
C VAL A 697 12.09 3.90 35.03
N ARG A 698 11.08 3.69 35.87
CA ARG A 698 10.97 2.61 36.86
C ARG A 698 10.43 1.35 36.19
N THR A 699 10.80 0.20 36.74
CA THR A 699 10.19 -1.07 36.36
C THR A 699 8.80 -1.15 36.98
N ILE A 700 7.80 -1.57 36.20
CA ILE A 700 6.42 -1.72 36.67
C ILE A 700 6.20 -3.14 37.15
N LYS A 701 5.89 -3.29 38.43
CA LYS A 701 5.66 -4.60 39.03
C LYS A 701 4.18 -4.75 39.34
N ALA A 702 3.60 -5.84 38.85
CA ALA A 702 2.20 -6.14 39.09
C ALA A 702 1.98 -6.50 40.56
N HIS A 703 0.89 -5.96 41.12
CA HIS A 703 0.32 -6.36 42.40
C HIS A 703 -1.12 -6.79 42.17
N TRP A 704 -1.59 -7.84 42.84
CA TRP A 704 -2.99 -8.24 42.71
C TRP A 704 -3.90 -7.32 43.51
N SER A 705 -4.92 -6.73 42.86
CA SER A 705 -6.05 -6.12 43.56
C SER A 705 -7.39 -6.74 43.16
N ALA A 706 -8.35 -6.72 44.08
CA ALA A 706 -9.65 -7.37 43.89
C ALA A 706 -10.49 -6.73 42.76
N ASP A 707 -10.26 -5.45 42.45
CA ASP A 707 -10.93 -4.71 41.39
C ASP A 707 -10.01 -4.36 40.20
N GLY A 708 -8.73 -4.72 40.29
CA GLY A 708 -7.68 -4.44 39.32
C GLY A 708 -7.41 -2.95 39.09
N LYS A 709 -7.72 -2.07 40.06
CA LYS A 709 -7.56 -0.61 39.98
C LYS A 709 -6.55 -0.03 40.96
N GLU A 710 -6.00 -0.82 41.87
CA GLU A 710 -4.98 -0.33 42.79
C GLU A 710 -3.68 0.00 42.05
N ASP A 711 -2.84 0.84 42.65
CA ASP A 711 -1.59 1.27 42.05
C ASP A 711 -0.63 0.08 41.85
N CYS A 712 0.04 0.00 40.70
CA CYS A 712 1.15 -0.94 40.52
C CYS A 712 2.37 -0.53 41.35
N ASP A 713 3.19 -1.51 41.71
CA ASP A 713 4.48 -1.28 42.35
C ASP A 713 5.50 -0.74 41.34
N LEU A 714 6.43 0.10 41.81
CA LEU A 714 7.44 0.74 40.98
C LEU A 714 8.85 0.58 41.58
N GLU A 715 9.78 0.07 40.77
CA GLU A 715 11.20 -0.16 41.15
C GLU A 715 12.17 0.77 40.39
#